data_AF-A0A9X4R8D1-F1
#
_entry.id   AF-A0A9X4R8D1-F1
#
_cell.length_a   1.000
_cell.length_b   1.000
_cell.length_c   1.000
_cell.angle_alpha   90.00
_cell.angle_beta   90.00
_cell.angle_gamma   90.00
#
_symmetry.space_group_name_H-M   'P 1'
#
loop_
_entity.id
_entity.type
_entity.pdbx_description
1 polymer ?
#
loop_
_entity_poly.entity_id
_entity_poly.type
_entity_poly.pdbx_seq_one_letter_code
_entity_poly.pdbx_strand_id
1 'polypeptide(L)'
;MWTLWDFFFVLLAALAAYRLLGWRVGLLLGVALALTWHTPGSPPAALWFGLLALTALARALPAGHMQAGFARGRLALAVLIGLVLLPFAVQEVRQSIYPSLEHEGMAMAEEPAAAPAAVVLQEKRIAGERLRDGLQRKSAPAPAFIPPRELSLSSSSEMAHVDPTARVQTGPGLPTWQWRSHALSWSGPVTPEQTLNLWLLPPWATTLTKLIGLALLVLALAAMAGWRLPLVLRRPRGGAGVAVALLAALSLAPAPADAAAPAAAAKAEDGGAAWPSDDQLQALRAKLATPPGCLPRCAELARLLVSAQGPAVQLRAEIHAQALVAVPLPGQGKGWQPASLLLDGQPAATRRDDQGRLWLAVPAGVHQLVLAADVGNASGLDIALPLPPRELQSELKGWTLAGLDPRGQASGAISLSREAVAAGGIGRTEDAGTQRDALPPLVRVQRRLSLSLRWQVQTHVERIAPSRAPLRVRWALLPGEAVSDARVTVDGGVASLQLGAEDEADVASSLQPGEALTLRAGREPHQVEQWTLAASTQWHAEAGGLAATALQQDGEWLPEWRPWPGETLKLSVRKPAGVGGQTLTLDGAQTTVTPGERSSDVALGLKLRASLGGPHTLKLPAGAELLGVKLNGEPLALQLRDGALTPGAQTAEIRWREPAGMGAWWRHAGLALGLGGVNDQLTLNVPADRIVLAVGGPLIGPAVLIWGALVIALALAWFAPRGLEGLRGLMGRPAWVLLVLGVAPVSLSALAVLAGWFAGLEARRRWAGHGTRALRSVVQLGLVLWTLFAIGALLDVLRTGLLGYPDLLVAGPGSNSHLLNWTSDRFAEHTAGAWCFSAPLWLYRAAMLAWALWLAASLLRWVGWAWACFSAGEAWPGRAAKLAETVVEDTPPGEGS
;
A
#
# COMPACT_ATOMS: atom_id res chain seq x y z
N MET A 1 -20.67 -5.17 20.34
CA MET A 1 -19.99 -4.55 21.50
C MET A 1 -21.05 -4.35 22.55
N TRP A 2 -20.75 -4.60 23.82
CA TRP A 2 -21.77 -4.62 24.87
C TRP A 2 -22.29 -3.21 25.14
N THR A 3 -23.58 -3.03 24.94
CA THR A 3 -24.30 -1.81 25.31
C THR A 3 -25.00 -2.00 26.65
N LEU A 4 -25.34 -0.92 27.36
CA LEU A 4 -26.15 -0.99 28.58
C LEU A 4 -27.47 -1.77 28.35
N TRP A 5 -28.01 -1.67 27.14
CA TRP A 5 -29.18 -2.42 26.69
C TRP A 5 -28.94 -3.94 26.70
N ASP A 6 -27.81 -4.40 26.16
CA ASP A 6 -27.44 -5.82 26.13
C ASP A 6 -27.31 -6.41 27.55
N PHE A 7 -26.64 -5.67 28.44
CA PHE A 7 -26.52 -6.04 29.86
C PHE A 7 -27.89 -6.22 30.52
N PHE A 8 -28.79 -5.27 30.32
CA PHE A 8 -30.11 -5.28 30.92
C PHE A 8 -30.91 -6.52 30.50
N PHE A 9 -30.96 -6.85 29.21
CA PHE A 9 -31.75 -8.00 28.73
C PHE A 9 -31.16 -9.34 29.14
N VAL A 10 -29.83 -9.51 29.10
CA VAL A 10 -29.20 -10.76 29.56
C VAL A 10 -29.48 -11.00 31.05
N LEU A 11 -29.33 -9.96 31.88
CA LEU A 11 -29.61 -10.05 33.31
C LEU A 11 -31.10 -10.31 33.58
N LEU A 12 -32.00 -9.64 32.85
CA LEU A 12 -33.45 -9.82 32.98
C LEU A 12 -33.87 -11.25 32.64
N ALA A 13 -33.37 -11.81 31.53
CA ALA A 13 -33.64 -13.19 31.13
C ALA A 13 -33.14 -14.19 32.19
N ALA A 14 -31.92 -13.99 32.71
CA ALA A 14 -31.33 -14.83 33.75
C ALA A 14 -32.13 -14.78 35.07
N LEU A 15 -32.55 -13.58 35.50
CA LEU A 15 -33.34 -13.37 36.72
C LEU A 15 -34.76 -13.93 36.58
N ALA A 16 -35.39 -13.76 35.42
CA ALA A 16 -36.70 -14.35 35.13
C ALA A 16 -36.63 -15.88 35.16
N ALA A 17 -35.61 -16.48 34.53
CA ALA A 17 -35.36 -17.91 34.60
C ALA A 17 -35.04 -18.39 36.03
N TYR A 18 -34.25 -17.63 36.80
CA TYR A 18 -33.96 -17.90 38.21
C TYR A 18 -35.25 -17.99 39.04
N ARG A 19 -36.15 -17.02 38.89
CA ARG A 19 -37.40 -16.94 39.67
C ARG A 19 -38.40 -18.01 39.26
N LEU A 20 -38.48 -18.33 37.96
CA LEU A 20 -39.45 -19.29 37.44
C LEU A 20 -38.99 -20.74 37.59
N LEU A 21 -37.72 -21.05 37.31
CA LEU A 21 -37.20 -22.43 37.14
C LEU A 21 -36.09 -22.78 38.14
N GLY A 22 -35.72 -21.85 39.01
CA GLY A 22 -34.70 -22.02 40.05
C GLY A 22 -33.30 -21.57 39.61
N TRP A 23 -32.41 -21.46 40.59
CA TRP A 23 -31.10 -20.82 40.41
C TRP A 23 -30.19 -21.48 39.37
N ARG A 24 -30.27 -22.81 39.23
CA ARG A 24 -29.47 -23.56 38.26
C ARG A 24 -29.77 -23.15 36.84
N VAL A 25 -31.06 -23.01 36.50
CA VAL A 25 -31.51 -22.65 35.15
C VAL A 25 -31.26 -21.16 34.89
N GLY A 26 -31.45 -20.31 35.91
CA GLY A 26 -31.11 -18.88 35.82
C GLY A 26 -29.63 -18.63 35.54
N LEU A 27 -28.72 -19.27 36.29
CA LEU A 27 -27.28 -19.17 36.05
C LEU A 27 -26.92 -19.72 34.66
N LEU A 28 -27.43 -20.90 34.32
CA LEU A 28 -27.13 -21.57 33.06
C LEU A 28 -27.57 -20.72 31.85
N LEU A 29 -28.78 -20.18 31.86
CA LEU A 29 -29.26 -19.28 30.81
C LEU A 29 -28.45 -17.97 30.78
N GLY A 30 -28.14 -17.39 31.94
CA GLY A 30 -27.36 -16.15 32.01
C GLY A 30 -25.96 -16.29 31.42
N VAL A 31 -25.24 -17.37 31.77
CA VAL A 31 -23.91 -17.65 31.22
C VAL A 31 -23.99 -18.01 29.73
N ALA A 32 -24.99 -18.81 29.32
CA ALA A 32 -25.20 -19.14 27.91
C ALA A 32 -25.39 -17.87 27.06
N LEU A 33 -26.31 -17.00 27.48
CA LEU A 33 -26.57 -15.74 26.79
C LEU A 33 -25.34 -14.82 26.83
N ALA A 34 -24.64 -14.68 27.96
CA ALA A 34 -23.43 -13.86 28.03
C ALA A 34 -22.35 -14.30 27.02
N LEU A 35 -22.20 -15.60 26.78
CA LEU A 35 -21.21 -16.11 25.82
C LEU A 35 -21.67 -16.00 24.37
N THR A 36 -22.98 -16.06 24.09
CA THR A 36 -23.51 -16.13 22.71
C THR A 36 -24.23 -14.87 22.24
N TRP A 37 -24.43 -13.85 23.10
CA TRP A 37 -25.27 -12.68 22.81
C TRP A 37 -24.84 -11.92 21.56
N HIS A 38 -23.53 -11.74 21.39
CA HIS A 38 -22.95 -11.03 20.25
C HIS A 38 -22.53 -11.95 19.10
N THR A 39 -22.81 -13.24 19.21
CA THR A 39 -22.48 -14.20 18.14
C THR A 39 -23.56 -14.13 17.05
N PRO A 40 -23.19 -13.87 15.79
CA PRO A 40 -24.14 -13.84 14.67
C PRO A 40 -24.94 -15.15 14.56
N GLY A 41 -26.24 -15.05 14.28
CA GLY A 41 -27.11 -16.22 14.12
C GLY A 41 -27.57 -16.88 15.41
N SER A 42 -27.15 -16.39 16.60
CA SER A 42 -27.68 -16.88 17.87
C SER A 42 -29.21 -16.68 17.98
N PRO A 43 -29.95 -17.56 18.67
CA PRO A 43 -31.41 -17.43 18.75
C PRO A 43 -31.83 -16.06 19.34
N PRO A 44 -32.72 -15.32 18.67
CA PRO A 44 -33.11 -13.97 19.10
C PRO A 44 -33.58 -13.92 20.55
N ALA A 45 -33.19 -12.88 21.27
CA ALA A 45 -33.57 -12.65 22.67
C ALA A 45 -35.09 -12.73 22.90
N ALA A 46 -35.87 -12.21 21.95
CA ALA A 46 -37.34 -12.24 22.00
C ALA A 46 -37.92 -13.66 22.13
N LEU A 47 -37.29 -14.66 21.51
CA LEU A 47 -37.75 -16.06 21.61
C LEU A 47 -37.54 -16.60 23.03
N TRP A 48 -36.42 -16.29 23.68
CA TRP A 48 -36.16 -16.68 25.06
C TRP A 48 -37.14 -16.02 26.04
N PHE A 49 -37.43 -14.73 25.86
CA PHE A 49 -38.45 -14.05 26.67
C PHE A 49 -39.85 -14.62 26.43
N GLY A 50 -40.21 -14.90 25.18
CA GLY A 50 -41.47 -15.58 24.86
C GLY A 50 -41.57 -16.96 25.53
N LEU A 51 -40.48 -17.72 25.54
CA LEU A 51 -40.43 -19.03 26.20
C LEU A 51 -40.61 -18.90 27.72
N LEU A 52 -39.97 -17.92 28.35
CA LEU A 52 -40.12 -17.63 29.77
C LEU A 52 -41.54 -17.14 30.10
N ALA A 53 -42.14 -16.29 29.28
CA ALA A 53 -43.50 -15.80 29.46
C ALA A 53 -44.54 -16.94 29.36
N LEU A 54 -44.44 -17.80 28.35
CA LEU A 54 -45.30 -18.98 28.21
C LEU A 54 -45.09 -19.97 29.37
N THR A 55 -43.86 -20.10 29.86
CA THR A 55 -43.56 -20.93 31.04
C THR A 55 -44.17 -20.36 32.32
N ALA A 56 -44.16 -19.03 32.49
CA ALA A 56 -44.79 -18.36 33.62
C ALA A 56 -46.32 -18.54 33.57
N LEU A 57 -46.95 -18.28 32.42
CA LEU A 57 -48.39 -18.42 32.22
C LEU A 57 -48.86 -19.87 32.45
N ALA A 58 -48.14 -20.85 31.89
CA ALA A 58 -48.47 -22.27 32.06
C ALA A 58 -48.36 -22.76 33.52
N ARG A 59 -47.58 -22.08 34.38
CA ARG A 59 -47.47 -22.36 35.81
C ARG A 59 -48.45 -21.59 36.68
N ALA A 60 -48.84 -20.39 36.27
CA ALA A 60 -49.74 -19.53 37.03
C ALA A 60 -51.22 -19.91 36.86
N LEU A 61 -51.60 -20.48 35.72
CA LEU A 61 -52.97 -20.87 35.43
C LEU A 61 -53.36 -22.21 36.10
N PRO A 62 -54.59 -22.36 36.60
CA PRO A 62 -55.11 -23.63 37.12
C PRO A 62 -55.25 -24.68 36.00
N ALA A 63 -55.27 -25.96 36.38
CA ALA A 63 -55.39 -27.06 35.43
C ALA A 63 -56.69 -26.94 34.61
N GLY A 64 -56.55 -26.82 33.29
CA GLY A 64 -57.66 -26.60 32.37
C GLY A 64 -57.20 -26.42 30.93
N HIS A 65 -58.15 -26.17 30.01
CA HIS A 65 -57.85 -26.05 28.57
C HIS A 65 -56.87 -24.92 28.22
N MET A 66 -56.95 -23.77 28.91
CA MET A 66 -56.03 -22.65 28.69
C MET A 66 -54.60 -22.99 29.16
N GLN A 67 -54.46 -23.63 30.32
CA GLN A 67 -53.15 -24.05 30.83
C GLN A 67 -52.51 -25.10 29.92
N ALA A 68 -53.29 -26.06 29.41
CA ALA A 68 -52.85 -27.00 28.38
C ALA A 68 -52.45 -26.29 27.07
N GLY A 69 -53.18 -25.24 26.67
CA GLY A 69 -52.86 -24.40 25.52
C GLY A 69 -51.50 -23.72 25.64
N PHE A 70 -51.26 -23.00 26.75
CA PHE A 70 -49.96 -22.36 27.01
C PHE A 70 -48.82 -23.38 27.18
N ALA A 71 -49.07 -24.54 27.78
CA ALA A 71 -48.08 -25.61 27.88
C ALA A 71 -47.67 -26.18 26.50
N ARG A 72 -48.63 -26.33 25.57
CA ARG A 72 -48.37 -26.68 24.17
C ARG A 72 -47.66 -25.55 23.42
N GLY A 73 -48.07 -24.30 23.64
CA GLY A 73 -47.41 -23.12 23.09
C GLY A 73 -45.94 -23.03 23.52
N ARG A 74 -45.65 -23.30 24.79
CA ARG A 74 -44.28 -23.37 25.34
C ARG A 74 -43.45 -24.44 24.61
N LEU A 75 -44.01 -25.64 24.40
CA LEU A 75 -43.33 -26.70 23.66
C LEU A 75 -43.12 -26.33 22.18
N ALA A 76 -44.12 -25.73 21.53
CA ALA A 76 -44.01 -25.26 20.15
C ALA A 76 -42.92 -24.19 20.00
N LEU A 77 -42.84 -23.24 20.92
CA LEU A 77 -41.80 -22.21 20.93
C LEU A 77 -40.41 -22.79 21.25
N ALA A 78 -40.32 -23.79 22.15
CA ALA A 78 -39.06 -24.49 22.40
C ALA A 78 -38.58 -25.26 21.17
N VAL A 79 -39.48 -25.88 20.40
CA VAL A 79 -39.17 -26.52 19.12
C VAL A 79 -38.72 -25.49 18.10
N LEU A 80 -39.39 -24.33 18.01
CA LEU A 80 -38.98 -23.24 17.13
C LEU A 80 -37.57 -22.73 17.47
N ILE A 81 -37.27 -22.51 18.75
CA ILE A 81 -35.91 -22.14 19.19
C ILE A 81 -34.93 -23.25 18.82
N GLY A 82 -35.30 -24.52 19.00
CA GLY A 82 -34.49 -25.66 18.56
C GLY A 82 -34.19 -25.63 17.07
N LEU A 83 -35.19 -25.34 16.22
CA LEU A 83 -35.01 -25.23 14.77
C LEU A 83 -34.09 -24.07 14.37
N VAL A 84 -34.19 -22.91 15.04
CA VAL A 84 -33.28 -21.76 14.84
C VAL A 84 -31.88 -22.07 15.38
N LEU A 85 -31.79 -22.85 16.44
CA LEU A 85 -30.53 -23.27 17.07
C LEU A 85 -29.75 -24.26 16.20
N LEU A 86 -30.39 -25.06 15.35
CA LEU A 86 -29.70 -26.02 14.49
C LEU A 86 -28.71 -25.37 13.51
N PRO A 87 -29.09 -24.42 12.65
CA PRO A 87 -28.14 -23.76 11.75
C PRO A 87 -27.05 -23.02 12.53
N PHE A 88 -27.38 -22.39 13.67
CA PHE A 88 -26.39 -21.78 14.57
C PHE A 88 -25.39 -22.82 15.09
N ALA A 89 -25.85 -23.97 15.58
CA ALA A 89 -25.00 -25.05 16.08
C ALA A 89 -24.06 -25.58 15.00
N VAL A 90 -24.56 -25.77 13.78
CA VAL A 90 -23.75 -26.19 12.63
C VAL A 90 -22.68 -25.14 12.32
N GLN A 91 -23.04 -23.85 12.33
CA GLN A 91 -22.10 -22.76 12.08
C GLN A 91 -21.03 -22.65 13.17
N GLU A 92 -21.41 -22.73 14.45
CA GLU A 92 -20.47 -22.68 15.58
C GLU A 92 -19.48 -23.84 15.55
N VAL A 93 -19.96 -25.06 15.27
CA VAL A 93 -19.07 -26.22 15.11
C VAL A 93 -18.17 -26.05 13.90
N ARG A 94 -18.69 -25.59 12.76
CA ARG A 94 -17.89 -25.32 11.55
C ARG A 94 -16.79 -24.30 11.83
N GLN A 95 -17.11 -23.17 12.43
CA GLN A 95 -16.13 -22.13 12.76
C GLN A 95 -15.15 -22.57 13.86
N SER A 96 -15.53 -23.54 14.70
CA SER A 96 -14.61 -24.13 15.68
C SER A 96 -13.56 -25.05 15.04
N ILE A 97 -13.91 -25.70 13.92
CA ILE A 97 -13.00 -26.57 13.15
C ILE A 97 -12.21 -25.73 12.13
N TYR A 98 -12.89 -24.79 11.48
CA TYR A 98 -12.38 -23.95 10.39
C TYR A 98 -12.65 -22.46 10.67
N PRO A 99 -11.74 -21.78 11.38
CA PRO A 99 -11.88 -20.35 11.68
C PRO A 99 -11.99 -19.47 10.43
N SER A 100 -11.46 -19.92 9.28
CA SER A 100 -11.54 -19.24 7.98
C SER A 100 -12.97 -19.02 7.47
N LEU A 101 -13.98 -19.66 8.06
CA LEU A 101 -15.39 -19.51 7.68
C LEU A 101 -16.12 -18.35 8.35
N GLU A 102 -15.43 -17.48 9.08
CA GLU A 102 -16.07 -16.30 9.68
C GLU A 102 -16.56 -15.30 8.63
N HIS A 103 -15.95 -15.23 7.44
CA HIS A 103 -16.38 -14.39 6.32
C HIS A 103 -16.53 -15.20 5.02
N GLU A 104 -17.60 -14.93 4.28
CA GLU A 104 -17.79 -15.45 2.92
C GLU A 104 -17.07 -14.54 1.93
N GLY A 105 -15.90 -14.99 1.44
CA GLY A 105 -15.14 -14.33 0.38
C GLY A 105 -13.98 -13.46 0.90
N MET A 106 -12.74 -13.90 0.65
CA MET A 106 -11.60 -12.99 0.66
C MET A 106 -11.58 -12.26 -0.68
N ALA A 107 -11.80 -10.96 -0.65
CA ALA A 107 -11.25 -10.11 -1.69
C ALA A 107 -9.76 -9.96 -1.39
N MET A 108 -8.91 -10.75 -2.06
CA MET A 108 -7.54 -10.27 -2.25
C MET A 108 -7.69 -8.94 -2.99
N ALA A 109 -7.07 -7.88 -2.48
CA ALA A 109 -6.91 -6.68 -3.26
C ALA A 109 -6.15 -7.13 -4.51
N GLU A 110 -6.84 -7.17 -5.65
CA GLU A 110 -6.21 -7.29 -6.94
C GLU A 110 -5.43 -5.99 -7.07
N GLU A 111 -4.17 -6.05 -6.65
CA GLU A 111 -3.20 -5.00 -6.88
C GLU A 111 -3.25 -4.79 -8.38
N PRO A 112 -3.78 -3.65 -8.88
CA PRO A 112 -3.81 -3.42 -10.31
C PRO A 112 -2.37 -3.59 -10.73
N ALA A 113 -2.10 -4.62 -11.56
CA ALA A 113 -0.75 -4.93 -12.00
C ALA A 113 -0.16 -3.59 -12.39
N ALA A 114 0.83 -3.12 -11.62
CA ALA A 114 1.44 -1.84 -11.86
C ALA A 114 2.02 -1.98 -13.26
N ALA A 115 1.26 -1.54 -14.26
CA ALA A 115 1.64 -1.64 -15.64
C ALA A 115 3.01 -0.98 -15.66
N PRO A 116 4.06 -1.67 -16.15
CA PRO A 116 5.40 -1.14 -16.10
C PRO A 116 5.33 0.29 -16.62
N ALA A 117 6.01 1.25 -15.99
CA ALA A 117 5.87 2.67 -16.34
C ALA A 117 5.97 2.91 -17.86
N ALA A 118 6.66 2.03 -18.59
CA ALA A 118 6.67 1.90 -20.05
C ALA A 118 5.29 1.71 -20.72
N VAL A 119 4.38 0.87 -20.21
CA VAL A 119 3.04 0.63 -20.77
C VAL A 119 2.11 1.81 -20.51
N VAL A 120 2.18 2.47 -19.35
CA VAL A 120 1.41 3.70 -19.08
C VAL A 120 1.93 4.87 -19.94
N LEU A 121 3.24 4.95 -20.17
CA LEU A 121 3.82 5.91 -21.12
C LEU A 121 3.43 5.60 -22.57
N GLN A 122 3.34 4.31 -22.93
CA GLN A 122 2.98 3.85 -24.26
C GLN A 122 1.48 4.02 -24.53
N GLU A 123 0.62 3.82 -23.55
CA GLU A 123 -0.83 4.04 -23.66
C GLU A 123 -1.14 5.55 -23.68
N LYS A 124 -0.40 6.38 -22.91
CA LYS A 124 -0.43 7.85 -23.07
C LYS A 124 0.14 8.32 -24.41
N ARG A 125 1.15 7.63 -24.98
CA ARG A 125 1.66 7.89 -26.34
C ARG A 125 0.64 7.53 -27.40
N ILE A 126 0.03 6.34 -27.33
CA ILE A 126 -0.96 5.87 -28.30
C ILE A 126 -2.26 6.69 -28.20
N ALA A 127 -2.67 7.09 -26.99
CA ALA A 127 -3.76 8.03 -26.78
C ALA A 127 -3.43 9.43 -27.33
N GLY A 128 -2.19 9.90 -27.12
CA GLY A 128 -1.68 11.14 -27.70
C GLY A 128 -1.53 11.08 -29.24
N GLU A 129 -1.22 9.91 -29.80
CA GLU A 129 -1.13 9.65 -31.24
C GLU A 129 -2.53 9.57 -31.86
N ARG A 130 -3.51 8.94 -31.21
CA ARG A 130 -4.92 8.94 -31.67
C ARG A 130 -5.55 10.33 -31.59
N LEU A 131 -5.16 11.15 -30.61
CA LEU A 131 -5.56 12.56 -30.52
C LEU A 131 -4.92 13.39 -31.64
N ARG A 132 -3.68 13.07 -32.03
CA ARG A 132 -2.97 13.69 -33.17
C ARG A 132 -3.52 13.26 -34.53
N ASP A 133 -3.89 12.00 -34.70
CA ASP A 133 -4.50 11.47 -35.93
C ASP A 133 -5.91 12.04 -36.16
N GLY A 134 -6.68 12.27 -35.09
CA GLY A 134 -7.98 12.95 -35.16
C GLY A 134 -7.88 14.42 -35.59
N LEU A 135 -6.76 15.09 -35.29
CA LEU A 135 -6.49 16.48 -35.63
C LEU A 135 -5.80 16.66 -37.00
N GLN A 136 -5.23 15.60 -37.59
CA GLN A 136 -4.51 15.68 -38.87
C GLN A 136 -5.38 15.48 -40.12
N ARG A 137 -6.70 15.24 -40.00
CA ARG A 137 -7.56 14.99 -41.17
C ARG A 137 -8.09 16.22 -41.91
N LYS A 138 -7.60 17.42 -41.60
CA LYS A 138 -7.85 18.61 -42.43
C LYS A 138 -6.59 19.45 -42.62
N SER A 139 -6.17 19.50 -43.89
CA SER A 139 -5.51 20.63 -44.57
C SER A 139 -3.97 20.76 -44.53
N ALA A 140 -3.39 20.48 -45.72
CA ALA A 140 -2.22 21.10 -46.37
C ALA A 140 -0.79 20.92 -45.78
N PRO A 141 0.26 20.87 -46.64
CA PRO A 141 1.57 20.32 -46.29
C PRO A 141 2.43 21.34 -45.54
N ALA A 142 2.95 20.95 -44.38
CA ALA A 142 3.97 21.70 -43.65
C ALA A 142 5.39 21.24 -44.09
N PRO A 143 6.36 22.18 -44.16
CA PRO A 143 7.74 21.87 -44.52
C PRO A 143 8.46 21.07 -43.43
N ALA A 144 9.55 20.42 -43.84
CA ALA A 144 10.35 19.49 -43.06
C ALA A 144 10.64 19.95 -41.61
N PHE A 145 10.17 19.15 -40.66
CA PHE A 145 10.44 19.30 -39.24
C PHE A 145 11.89 18.87 -38.95
N ILE A 146 12.79 19.84 -38.82
CA ILE A 146 14.06 19.63 -38.12
C ILE A 146 13.70 19.62 -36.63
N PRO A 147 13.95 18.53 -35.88
CA PRO A 147 13.67 18.52 -34.45
C PRO A 147 14.46 19.67 -33.81
N PRO A 148 13.83 20.55 -33.01
CA PRO A 148 14.57 21.51 -32.23
C PRO A 148 15.51 20.72 -31.33
N ARG A 149 16.80 20.98 -31.48
CA ARG A 149 17.84 20.59 -30.54
C ARG A 149 17.32 20.98 -29.16
N GLU A 150 17.01 19.98 -28.35
CA GLU A 150 16.66 20.15 -26.96
C GLU A 150 17.70 21.10 -26.36
N LEU A 151 17.30 22.34 -26.10
CA LEU A 151 17.93 23.08 -25.03
C LEU A 151 17.66 22.22 -23.81
N SER A 152 18.67 21.44 -23.44
CA SER A 152 18.85 20.97 -22.09
C SER A 152 18.81 22.22 -21.22
N LEU A 153 17.60 22.62 -20.82
CA LEU A 153 17.39 23.22 -19.52
C LEU A 153 18.13 22.30 -18.58
N SER A 154 19.31 22.74 -18.14
CA SER A 154 19.96 22.26 -16.96
C SER A 154 19.11 22.67 -15.75
N SER A 155 17.84 22.24 -15.74
CA SER A 155 17.16 21.84 -14.52
C SER A 155 17.57 20.39 -14.24
N SER A 156 18.87 20.18 -14.09
CA SER A 156 19.28 19.48 -12.89
C SER A 156 18.92 20.45 -11.75
N SER A 157 17.75 20.39 -11.11
CA SER A 157 17.53 19.34 -10.13
C SER A 157 18.85 18.62 -9.92
N GLU A 158 19.70 19.17 -9.05
CA GLU A 158 20.68 18.35 -8.34
C GLU A 158 19.85 17.26 -7.63
N MET A 159 19.34 16.32 -8.42
CA MET A 159 18.67 15.12 -8.02
C MET A 159 19.66 14.55 -7.04
N ALA A 160 19.24 14.48 -5.78
CA ALA A 160 19.96 13.92 -4.67
C ALA A 160 20.84 12.78 -5.22
N HIS A 161 22.14 13.07 -5.39
CA HIS A 161 23.03 12.10 -6.00
C HIS A 161 23.16 10.99 -4.98
N VAL A 162 22.34 9.96 -5.12
CA VAL A 162 22.33 8.80 -4.24
C VAL A 162 23.73 8.18 -4.34
N ASP A 163 24.39 8.02 -3.20
CA ASP A 163 25.69 7.39 -3.12
C ASP A 163 25.63 6.03 -3.83
N PRO A 164 26.42 5.80 -4.90
CA PRO A 164 26.37 4.55 -5.66
C PRO A 164 26.81 3.33 -4.83
N THR A 165 27.45 3.55 -3.69
CA THR A 165 27.80 2.50 -2.72
C THR A 165 26.76 2.31 -1.62
N ALA A 166 25.75 3.20 -1.55
CA ALA A 166 24.68 3.07 -0.57
C ALA A 166 23.79 1.87 -0.91
N ARG A 167 23.72 0.94 0.04
CA ARG A 167 22.80 -0.20 -0.03
C ARG A 167 21.43 0.30 0.42
N VAL A 168 20.57 0.61 -0.54
CA VAL A 168 19.19 1.02 -0.24
C VAL A 168 18.46 -0.17 0.36
N GLN A 169 17.82 0.02 1.50
CA GLN A 169 17.02 -1.05 2.09
C GLN A 169 15.71 -1.19 1.32
N THR A 170 15.30 -2.42 1.01
CA THR A 170 14.01 -2.70 0.35
C THR A 170 12.83 -2.65 1.33
N GLY A 171 13.13 -2.65 2.64
CA GLY A 171 12.13 -2.69 3.71
C GLY A 171 11.45 -4.06 3.84
N PRO A 172 10.60 -4.26 4.86
CA PRO A 172 9.82 -5.49 4.98
C PRO A 172 8.77 -5.58 3.87
N GLY A 173 8.42 -6.81 3.48
CA GLY A 173 7.24 -7.06 2.66
C GLY A 173 5.97 -6.67 3.43
N LEU A 174 4.96 -6.15 2.73
CA LEU A 174 3.67 -5.79 3.30
C LEU A 174 2.58 -6.75 2.80
N PRO A 175 1.82 -7.40 3.71
CA PRO A 175 0.67 -8.19 3.29
C PRO A 175 -0.36 -7.33 2.54
N THR A 176 -0.87 -7.82 1.42
CA THR A 176 -1.80 -7.06 0.54
C THR A 176 -3.27 -7.43 0.76
N TRP A 177 -3.55 -8.48 1.53
CA TRP A 177 -4.91 -8.91 1.85
C TRP A 177 -5.48 -8.19 3.08
N GLN A 178 -6.80 -8.12 3.18
CA GLN A 178 -7.51 -7.56 4.31
C GLN A 178 -8.59 -8.54 4.81
N TRP A 179 -8.88 -8.50 6.11
CA TRP A 179 -9.93 -9.30 6.75
C TRP A 179 -10.73 -8.44 7.72
N ARG A 180 -10.53 -8.61 9.02
CA ARG A 180 -11.24 -7.84 10.04
C ARG A 180 -10.43 -6.60 10.41
N SER A 181 -10.93 -5.43 10.04
CA SER A 181 -10.36 -4.15 10.46
C SER A 181 -11.01 -3.68 11.76
N HIS A 182 -10.19 -3.17 12.68
CA HIS A 182 -10.63 -2.55 13.93
C HIS A 182 -10.05 -1.14 14.00
N ALA A 183 -10.93 -0.13 14.01
CA ALA A 183 -10.51 1.25 14.20
C ALA A 183 -10.29 1.53 15.70
N LEU A 184 -9.11 2.06 16.03
CA LEU A 184 -8.78 2.60 17.33
C LEU A 184 -8.73 4.12 17.21
N SER A 185 -9.41 4.81 18.11
CA SER A 185 -9.49 6.27 18.17
C SER A 185 -9.31 6.70 19.63
N TRP A 186 -8.72 7.87 19.80
CA TRP A 186 -8.37 8.42 21.10
C TRP A 186 -8.92 9.83 21.19
N SER A 187 -9.46 10.18 22.35
CA SER A 187 -9.86 11.54 22.64
C SER A 187 -8.66 12.33 23.18
N GLY A 188 -7.95 13.06 22.32
CA GLY A 188 -6.85 13.96 22.70
C GLY A 188 -5.47 13.58 22.11
N PRO A 189 -4.44 14.42 22.36
CA PRO A 189 -3.09 14.19 21.85
C PRO A 189 -2.41 12.99 22.54
N VAL A 190 -1.72 12.15 21.75
CA VAL A 190 -0.94 10.99 22.22
C VAL A 190 0.51 11.41 22.45
N THR A 191 1.04 11.21 23.66
CA THR A 191 2.45 11.49 23.98
C THR A 191 3.35 10.27 23.70
N PRO A 192 4.66 10.45 23.47
CA PRO A 192 5.58 9.34 23.18
C PRO A 192 5.65 8.24 24.25
N GLU A 193 5.27 8.54 25.50
CA GLU A 193 5.33 7.62 26.64
C GLU A 193 4.08 6.74 26.78
N GLN A 194 3.01 7.02 26.02
CA GLN A 194 1.76 6.24 26.12
C GLN A 194 1.87 4.89 25.42
N THR A 195 1.56 3.82 26.14
CA THR A 195 1.59 2.44 25.64
C THR A 195 0.19 1.86 25.48
N LEU A 196 -0.05 1.14 24.37
CA LEU A 196 -1.29 0.41 24.11
C LEU A 196 -1.06 -1.10 24.25
N ASN A 197 -1.86 -1.77 25.09
CA ASN A 197 -1.83 -3.22 25.26
C ASN A 197 -3.08 -3.87 24.66
N LEU A 198 -2.88 -4.82 23.74
CA LEU A 198 -3.95 -5.59 23.11
C LEU A 198 -3.97 -7.01 23.66
N TRP A 199 -5.11 -7.43 24.21
CA TRP A 199 -5.32 -8.79 24.70
C TRP A 199 -6.09 -9.59 23.66
N LEU A 200 -5.43 -10.58 23.06
CA LEU A 200 -6.02 -11.45 22.03
C LEU A 200 -6.24 -12.84 22.62
N LEU A 201 -7.44 -13.39 22.44
CA LEU A 201 -7.71 -14.78 22.77
C LEU A 201 -7.09 -15.69 21.70
N PRO A 202 -6.30 -16.70 22.09
CA PRO A 202 -5.75 -17.64 21.12
C PRO A 202 -6.87 -18.46 20.45
N PRO A 203 -6.65 -19.01 19.24
CA PRO A 203 -7.68 -19.74 18.50
C PRO A 203 -8.34 -20.87 19.31
N TRP A 204 -7.58 -21.64 20.09
CA TRP A 204 -8.17 -22.71 20.91
C TRP A 204 -9.10 -22.19 22.02
N ALA A 205 -8.86 -20.97 22.54
CA ALA A 205 -9.70 -20.39 23.57
C ALA A 205 -11.01 -19.90 22.96
N THR A 206 -10.98 -19.35 21.74
CA THR A 206 -12.20 -18.94 21.02
C THR A 206 -13.03 -20.15 20.58
N THR A 207 -12.41 -21.25 20.17
CA THR A 207 -13.15 -22.49 19.87
C THR A 207 -13.81 -23.06 21.12
N LEU A 208 -13.10 -23.05 22.27
CA LEU A 208 -13.64 -23.53 23.53
C LEU A 208 -14.83 -22.68 24.00
N THR A 209 -14.75 -21.35 23.93
CA THR A 209 -15.86 -20.47 24.33
C THR A 209 -17.10 -20.66 23.44
N LYS A 210 -16.92 -20.83 22.12
CA LYS A 210 -18.01 -21.15 21.18
C LYS A 210 -18.69 -22.48 21.51
N LEU A 211 -17.91 -23.54 21.68
CA LEU A 211 -18.45 -24.87 21.99
C LEU A 211 -19.13 -24.93 23.36
N ILE A 212 -18.54 -24.28 24.38
CA ILE A 212 -19.16 -24.17 25.71
C ILE A 212 -20.45 -23.35 25.63
N GLY A 213 -20.44 -22.20 24.95
CA GLY A 213 -21.62 -21.36 24.75
C GLY A 213 -22.76 -22.14 24.10
N LEU A 214 -22.47 -22.86 23.01
CA LEU A 214 -23.42 -23.73 22.33
C LEU A 214 -23.96 -24.84 23.26
N ALA A 215 -23.09 -25.54 23.96
CA ALA A 215 -23.48 -26.62 24.88
C ALA A 215 -24.39 -26.09 26.00
N LEU A 216 -24.03 -24.95 26.61
CA LEU A 216 -24.84 -24.31 27.64
C LEU A 216 -26.20 -23.88 27.10
N LEU A 217 -26.26 -23.34 25.88
CA LEU A 217 -27.50 -22.89 25.27
C LEU A 217 -28.44 -24.07 24.93
N VAL A 218 -27.90 -25.20 24.43
CA VAL A 218 -28.65 -26.46 24.25
C VAL A 218 -29.18 -26.98 25.59
N LEU A 219 -28.35 -26.98 26.64
CA LEU A 219 -28.75 -27.41 27.98
C LEU A 219 -29.82 -26.47 28.58
N ALA A 220 -29.75 -25.17 28.30
CA ALA A 220 -30.73 -24.18 28.73
C ALA A 220 -32.10 -24.45 28.12
N LEU A 221 -32.11 -24.66 26.80
CA LEU A 221 -33.32 -25.00 26.05
C LEU A 221 -33.92 -26.31 26.57
N ALA A 222 -33.12 -27.35 26.77
CA ALA A 222 -33.58 -28.64 27.30
C ALA A 222 -34.20 -28.50 28.71
N ALA A 223 -33.56 -27.73 29.59
CA ALA A 223 -34.08 -27.47 30.94
C ALA A 223 -35.42 -26.72 30.91
N MET A 224 -35.55 -25.71 30.06
CA MET A 224 -36.78 -24.93 29.88
C MET A 224 -37.89 -25.71 29.15
N ALA A 225 -37.52 -26.66 28.29
CA ALA A 225 -38.45 -27.60 27.67
C ALA A 225 -39.01 -28.62 28.69
N GLY A 226 -38.36 -28.79 29.85
CA GLY A 226 -38.82 -29.64 30.95
C GLY A 226 -38.02 -30.94 31.10
N TRP A 227 -36.86 -31.06 30.44
CA TRP A 227 -36.00 -32.23 30.58
C TRP A 227 -35.23 -32.15 31.91
N ARG A 228 -35.15 -33.28 32.63
CA ARG A 228 -34.38 -33.36 33.87
C ARG A 228 -32.89 -33.38 33.54
N LEU A 229 -32.19 -32.29 33.83
CA LEU A 229 -30.75 -32.21 33.69
C LEU A 229 -30.05 -33.13 34.72
N PRO A 230 -29.04 -33.92 34.33
CA PRO A 230 -28.25 -34.77 35.24
C PRO A 230 -27.20 -34.00 36.07
N LEU A 231 -27.22 -32.66 36.08
CA LEU A 231 -26.17 -31.82 36.68
C LEU A 231 -26.21 -31.84 38.23
N VAL A 232 -25.19 -32.46 38.83
CA VAL A 232 -24.91 -32.48 40.28
C VAL A 232 -24.10 -31.24 40.67
N LEU A 233 -24.70 -30.04 40.62
CA LEU A 233 -24.11 -28.85 41.26
C LEU A 233 -24.77 -28.59 42.62
N ARG A 234 -23.98 -28.64 43.70
CA ARG A 234 -24.41 -28.28 45.06
C ARG A 234 -24.76 -26.78 45.11
N ARG A 235 -25.83 -26.46 45.85
CA ARG A 235 -26.36 -25.09 46.01
C ARG A 235 -25.31 -24.22 46.73
N PRO A 236 -24.79 -23.14 46.12
CA PRO A 236 -23.94 -22.21 46.85
C PRO A 236 -24.78 -21.51 47.93
N ARG A 237 -24.31 -21.59 49.18
CA ARG A 237 -24.91 -20.87 50.32
C ARG A 237 -24.45 -19.41 50.27
N GLY A 238 -25.07 -18.59 49.43
CA GLY A 238 -24.78 -17.15 49.35
C GLY A 238 -25.44 -16.49 48.13
N GLY A 239 -26.45 -15.66 48.36
CA GLY A 239 -27.31 -15.06 47.32
C GLY A 239 -26.67 -13.97 46.45
N ALA A 240 -25.39 -13.63 46.65
CA ALA A 240 -24.71 -12.55 45.94
C ALA A 240 -23.73 -13.01 44.83
N GLY A 241 -23.39 -14.31 44.75
CA GLY A 241 -22.34 -14.79 43.84
C GLY A 241 -22.69 -14.82 42.35
N VAL A 242 -23.98 -14.89 42.00
CA VAL A 242 -24.41 -15.01 40.59
C VAL A 242 -24.31 -13.68 39.84
N ALA A 243 -24.59 -12.55 40.51
CA ALA A 243 -24.41 -11.22 39.94
C ALA A 243 -22.93 -10.86 39.74
N VAL A 244 -22.06 -11.29 40.66
CA VAL A 244 -20.60 -11.08 40.57
C VAL A 244 -19.97 -11.93 39.46
N ALA A 245 -20.44 -13.17 39.26
CA ALA A 245 -19.97 -14.03 38.16
C ALA A 245 -20.41 -13.52 36.78
N LEU A 246 -21.60 -12.93 36.65
CA LEU A 246 -22.05 -12.25 35.43
C LEU A 246 -21.26 -10.95 35.19
N LEU A 247 -21.02 -10.13 36.22
CA LEU A 247 -20.22 -8.90 36.12
C LEU A 247 -18.75 -9.17 35.76
N ALA A 248 -18.15 -10.25 36.26
CA ALA A 248 -16.79 -10.65 35.92
C ALA A 248 -16.66 -11.19 34.48
N ALA A 249 -17.71 -11.82 33.94
CA ALA A 249 -17.76 -12.24 32.53
C ALA A 249 -17.97 -11.05 31.57
N LEU A 250 -18.55 -9.96 32.06
CA LEU A 250 -18.88 -8.76 31.30
C LEU A 250 -17.75 -7.71 31.26
N SER A 251 -16.77 -7.77 32.17
CA SER A 251 -15.61 -6.87 32.23
C SER A 251 -14.45 -7.25 31.27
N LEU A 252 -14.61 -8.32 30.47
CA LEU A 252 -13.58 -8.84 29.55
C LEU A 252 -13.78 -8.45 28.07
N ALA A 253 -14.72 -7.54 27.76
CA ALA A 253 -14.99 -7.11 26.38
C ALA A 253 -14.43 -5.70 26.10
N PRO A 254 -13.53 -5.53 25.11
CA PRO A 254 -13.00 -4.22 24.73
C PRO A 254 -14.06 -3.36 24.00
N ALA A 255 -14.08 -2.07 24.31
CA ALA A 255 -14.93 -1.05 23.69
C ALA A 255 -14.32 -0.52 22.37
N PRO A 256 -15.14 -0.08 21.39
CA PRO A 256 -14.67 0.60 20.21
C PRO A 256 -14.58 2.10 20.42
N ALA A 257 -13.78 2.64 19.53
CA ALA A 257 -13.56 4.01 19.22
C ALA A 257 -14.37 4.41 17.98
N ASP A 258 -14.95 5.61 18.01
CA ASP A 258 -15.64 6.21 16.87
C ASP A 258 -14.68 6.45 15.69
N ALA A 259 -15.12 6.13 14.48
CA ALA A 259 -14.44 6.48 13.23
C ALA A 259 -15.46 7.04 12.23
N ALA A 260 -15.40 8.36 12.03
CA ALA A 260 -16.05 9.05 10.92
C ALA A 260 -15.10 9.07 9.70
N ALA A 261 -15.64 8.83 8.50
CA ALA A 261 -14.90 8.88 7.24
C ALA A 261 -14.69 10.33 6.76
N PRO A 262 -13.53 10.68 6.17
CA PRO A 262 -13.31 11.98 5.56
C PRO A 262 -13.84 11.99 4.12
N ALA A 263 -14.72 12.95 3.81
CA ALA A 263 -15.11 13.29 2.45
C ALA A 263 -14.05 14.22 1.83
N ALA A 264 -13.50 13.80 0.68
CA ALA A 264 -12.56 14.58 -0.10
C ALA A 264 -13.27 15.76 -0.78
N ALA A 265 -12.77 16.98 -0.54
CA ALA A 265 -13.21 18.19 -1.22
C ALA A 265 -12.55 18.30 -2.59
N ALA A 266 -13.35 18.28 -3.66
CA ALA A 266 -12.93 18.62 -5.01
C ALA A 266 -13.08 20.14 -5.22
N LYS A 267 -11.96 20.82 -5.50
CA LYS A 267 -11.94 22.20 -5.98
C LYS A 267 -12.31 22.21 -7.47
N ALA A 268 -13.29 23.03 -7.84
CA ALA A 268 -13.57 23.42 -9.21
C ALA A 268 -12.83 24.73 -9.50
N GLU A 269 -12.02 24.74 -10.57
CA GLU A 269 -11.35 25.94 -11.10
C GLU A 269 -12.05 26.43 -12.36
N ASP A 270 -11.99 27.76 -12.52
CA ASP A 270 -12.78 28.61 -13.40
C ASP A 270 -12.59 28.36 -14.90
N GLY A 271 -13.72 28.42 -15.62
CA GLY A 271 -13.75 28.54 -17.07
C GLY A 271 -13.78 30.01 -17.50
N GLY A 272 -12.72 30.46 -18.20
CA GLY A 272 -12.66 31.76 -18.86
C GLY A 272 -11.72 31.72 -20.07
N ALA A 273 -12.19 32.21 -21.21
CA ALA A 273 -11.58 32.07 -22.53
C ALA A 273 -10.19 32.72 -22.68
N ALA A 274 -9.29 32.03 -23.37
CA ALA A 274 -7.89 32.43 -23.57
C ALA A 274 -7.72 33.52 -24.64
N TRP A 275 -7.36 34.72 -24.19
CA TRP A 275 -6.49 35.65 -24.92
C TRP A 275 -5.07 35.05 -24.98
N PRO A 276 -4.25 35.32 -26.02
CA PRO A 276 -2.88 34.80 -26.08
C PRO A 276 -2.11 35.21 -24.83
N SER A 277 -1.54 34.25 -24.10
CA SER A 277 -0.75 34.54 -22.91
C SER A 277 0.51 35.33 -23.27
N ASP A 278 1.01 36.14 -22.35
CA ASP A 278 2.28 36.86 -22.54
C ASP A 278 3.43 35.91 -22.93
N ASP A 279 3.37 34.65 -22.50
CA ASP A 279 4.31 33.59 -22.90
C ASP A 279 4.28 33.31 -24.41
N GLN A 280 3.12 33.37 -25.06
CA GLN A 280 3.00 33.19 -26.51
C GLN A 280 3.58 34.38 -27.29
N LEU A 281 3.39 35.61 -26.78
CA LEU A 281 4.01 36.81 -27.34
C LEU A 281 5.53 36.83 -27.13
N GLN A 282 6.00 36.38 -25.96
CA GLN A 282 7.42 36.22 -25.67
C GLN A 282 8.07 35.12 -26.51
N ALA A 283 7.37 33.99 -26.74
CA ALA A 283 7.86 32.92 -27.60
C ALA A 283 8.01 33.38 -29.07
N LEU A 284 7.05 34.17 -29.59
CA LEU A 284 7.15 34.78 -30.91
C LEU A 284 8.32 35.78 -31.01
N ARG A 285 8.53 36.59 -29.96
CA ARG A 285 9.67 37.53 -29.87
C ARG A 285 11.01 36.81 -29.80
N ALA A 286 11.12 35.77 -28.99
CA ALA A 286 12.32 34.96 -28.83
C ALA A 286 12.71 34.26 -30.14
N LYS A 287 11.71 33.83 -30.93
CA LYS A 287 11.93 33.21 -32.24
C LYS A 287 12.51 34.20 -33.27
N LEU A 288 12.07 35.46 -33.24
CA LEU A 288 12.54 36.51 -34.14
C LEU A 288 13.93 37.09 -33.77
N ALA A 289 14.37 36.93 -32.51
CA ALA A 289 15.63 37.48 -31.99
C ALA A 289 16.66 36.39 -31.63
N THR A 290 16.73 35.32 -32.43
CA THR A 290 17.62 34.17 -32.14
C THR A 290 19.10 34.60 -32.19
N PRO A 291 19.86 34.47 -31.09
CA PRO A 291 21.28 34.83 -31.05
C PRO A 291 22.14 33.90 -31.94
N PRO A 292 23.25 34.40 -32.53
CA PRO A 292 24.19 33.54 -33.26
C PRO A 292 24.83 32.49 -32.33
N GLY A 293 25.00 31.27 -32.83
CA GLY A 293 25.47 30.12 -32.04
C GLY A 293 26.92 30.22 -31.50
N CYS A 294 27.69 31.22 -31.91
CA CYS A 294 29.04 31.48 -31.41
C CYS A 294 29.07 32.26 -30.08
N LEU A 295 27.93 32.79 -29.60
CA LEU A 295 27.90 33.55 -28.35
C LEU A 295 28.26 32.64 -27.16
N PRO A 296 29.02 33.12 -26.16
CA PRO A 296 29.47 34.51 -25.98
C PRO A 296 30.76 34.91 -26.72
N ARG A 297 31.45 33.96 -27.40
CA ARG A 297 32.77 34.19 -28.03
C ARG A 297 32.69 34.47 -29.54
N CYS A 298 31.69 35.25 -29.96
CA CYS A 298 31.55 35.61 -31.38
C CYS A 298 32.55 36.66 -31.85
N ALA A 299 33.20 37.38 -30.93
CA ALA A 299 34.24 38.35 -31.26
C ALA A 299 35.41 38.28 -30.28
N GLU A 300 36.61 38.51 -30.78
CA GLU A 300 37.85 38.46 -30.01
C GLU A 300 38.76 39.63 -30.37
N LEU A 301 39.46 40.17 -29.37
CA LEU A 301 40.47 41.20 -29.56
C LEU A 301 41.84 40.53 -29.79
N ALA A 302 42.24 40.38 -31.05
CA ALA A 302 43.45 39.67 -31.42
C ALA A 302 44.71 40.47 -31.04
N ARG A 303 44.73 41.78 -31.32
CA ARG A 303 45.86 42.65 -31.00
C ARG A 303 45.39 44.03 -30.55
N LEU A 304 46.06 44.58 -29.55
CA LEU A 304 45.86 45.95 -29.09
C LEU A 304 47.20 46.69 -29.07
N LEU A 305 47.32 47.74 -29.88
CA LEU A 305 48.42 48.69 -29.82
C LEU A 305 47.97 49.95 -29.07
N VAL A 306 48.68 50.27 -27.99
CA VAL A 306 48.45 51.45 -27.15
C VAL A 306 49.54 52.48 -27.45
N SER A 307 49.18 53.60 -28.08
CA SER A 307 50.11 54.67 -28.41
C SER A 307 49.75 55.93 -27.60
N ALA A 308 50.71 56.52 -26.88
CA ALA A 308 50.49 57.73 -26.09
C ALA A 308 51.66 58.72 -26.25
N GLN A 309 51.35 59.96 -26.66
CA GLN A 309 52.33 61.03 -26.81
C GLN A 309 51.69 62.38 -26.45
N GLY A 310 52.26 63.08 -25.46
CA GLY A 310 51.69 64.35 -25.00
C GLY A 310 50.26 64.14 -24.45
N PRO A 311 49.25 64.92 -24.87
CA PRO A 311 47.86 64.73 -24.47
C PRO A 311 47.08 63.72 -25.36
N ALA A 312 47.64 63.30 -26.49
CA ALA A 312 46.99 62.38 -27.41
C ALA A 312 47.27 60.91 -27.02
N VAL A 313 46.19 60.14 -26.92
CA VAL A 313 46.26 58.69 -26.66
C VAL A 313 45.40 57.99 -27.71
N GLN A 314 45.96 56.95 -28.33
CA GLN A 314 45.33 56.18 -29.39
C GLN A 314 45.37 54.69 -29.06
N LEU A 315 44.23 54.02 -29.21
CA LEU A 315 44.12 52.57 -29.16
C LEU A 315 43.80 52.05 -30.56
N ARG A 316 44.65 51.17 -31.08
CA ARG A 316 44.42 50.47 -32.35
C ARG A 316 44.19 48.98 -32.04
N ALA A 317 42.95 48.56 -32.21
CA ALA A 317 42.43 47.24 -31.88
C ALA A 317 42.15 46.44 -33.16
N GLU A 318 42.65 45.22 -33.25
CA GLU A 318 42.30 44.26 -34.30
C GLU A 318 41.27 43.28 -33.73
N ILE A 319 40.04 43.31 -34.28
CA ILE A 319 38.89 42.56 -33.79
C ILE A 319 38.53 41.48 -34.81
N HIS A 320 38.46 40.23 -34.38
CA HIS A 320 38.02 39.11 -35.20
C HIS A 320 36.59 38.76 -34.78
N ALA A 321 35.62 38.83 -35.69
CA ALA A 321 34.21 38.55 -35.42
C ALA A 321 33.68 37.44 -36.35
N GLN A 322 32.98 36.46 -35.80
CA GLN A 322 32.45 35.30 -36.54
C GLN A 322 31.02 35.51 -37.04
N ALA A 323 30.31 36.48 -36.48
CA ALA A 323 28.95 36.88 -36.85
C ALA A 323 28.81 38.39 -36.64
N LEU A 324 27.73 38.98 -37.16
CA LEU A 324 27.38 40.37 -36.79
C LEU A 324 27.05 40.42 -35.30
N VAL A 325 27.94 41.02 -34.51
CA VAL A 325 27.79 41.11 -33.06
C VAL A 325 28.14 42.50 -32.55
N ALA A 326 27.54 42.88 -31.43
CA ALA A 326 27.92 44.08 -30.71
C ALA A 326 29.18 43.78 -29.89
N VAL A 327 30.24 44.55 -30.12
CA VAL A 327 31.53 44.44 -29.42
C VAL A 327 31.67 45.61 -28.44
N PRO A 328 31.96 45.35 -27.16
CA PRO A 328 32.20 46.41 -26.17
C PRO A 328 33.57 47.04 -26.42
N LEU A 329 33.63 48.37 -26.42
CA LEU A 329 34.85 49.10 -26.75
C LEU A 329 35.76 49.29 -25.52
N PRO A 330 37.09 49.27 -25.70
CA PRO A 330 38.04 49.62 -24.65
C PRO A 330 37.81 51.01 -24.04
N GLY A 331 37.86 51.06 -22.70
CA GLY A 331 37.74 52.25 -21.88
C GLY A 331 36.30 52.63 -21.51
N GLN A 332 36.11 53.12 -20.29
CA GLN A 332 34.83 53.57 -19.73
C GLN A 332 35.08 54.68 -18.70
N GLY A 333 34.13 55.61 -18.54
CA GLY A 333 34.19 56.68 -17.53
C GLY A 333 34.57 58.06 -18.08
N LYS A 334 34.54 59.09 -17.21
CA LYS A 334 34.73 60.49 -17.63
C LYS A 334 36.13 60.79 -18.19
N GLY A 335 37.16 60.01 -17.81
CA GLY A 335 38.58 60.24 -18.15
C GLY A 335 39.04 59.67 -19.50
N TRP A 336 38.33 58.69 -20.07
CA TRP A 336 38.59 58.16 -21.41
C TRP A 336 37.35 58.31 -22.28
N GLN A 337 37.35 59.32 -23.15
CA GLN A 337 36.29 59.55 -24.12
C GLN A 337 36.91 59.69 -25.51
N PRO A 338 36.80 58.68 -26.38
CA PRO A 338 37.37 58.77 -27.72
C PRO A 338 36.72 59.92 -28.49
N ALA A 339 37.52 60.87 -28.94
CA ALA A 339 37.12 61.99 -29.80
C ALA A 339 36.86 61.53 -31.24
N SER A 340 37.53 60.47 -31.69
CA SER A 340 37.28 59.82 -32.97
C SER A 340 37.28 58.31 -32.85
N LEU A 341 36.43 57.67 -33.66
CA LEU A 341 36.28 56.22 -33.73
C LEU A 341 36.12 55.81 -35.19
N LEU A 342 37.07 55.01 -35.67
CA LEU A 342 37.12 54.51 -37.04
C LEU A 342 37.13 52.99 -37.04
N LEU A 343 36.22 52.37 -37.79
CA LEU A 343 36.23 50.93 -38.11
C LEU A 343 36.63 50.79 -39.58
N ASP A 344 37.74 50.11 -39.84
CA ASP A 344 38.33 49.93 -41.17
C ASP A 344 38.52 51.27 -41.93
N GLY A 345 38.91 52.31 -41.19
CA GLY A 345 39.13 53.66 -41.71
C GLY A 345 37.87 54.50 -41.92
N GLN A 346 36.67 53.97 -41.66
CA GLN A 346 35.39 54.70 -41.76
C GLN A 346 34.82 55.06 -40.38
N PRO A 347 34.17 56.23 -40.21
CA PRO A 347 33.47 56.57 -38.96
C PRO A 347 32.43 55.51 -38.62
N ALA A 348 32.46 54.99 -37.39
CA ALA A 348 31.57 53.90 -36.97
C ALA A 348 30.55 54.37 -35.93
N ALA A 349 29.29 53.96 -36.11
CA ALA A 349 28.21 54.28 -35.18
C ALA A 349 28.35 53.48 -33.88
N THR A 350 28.30 54.17 -32.74
CA THR A 350 28.33 53.53 -31.43
C THR A 350 26.99 53.69 -30.71
N ARG A 351 26.67 52.70 -29.88
CA ARG A 351 25.57 52.78 -28.92
C ARG A 351 26.17 52.83 -27.53
N ARG A 352 25.68 53.74 -26.70
CA ARG A 352 25.95 53.72 -25.27
C ARG A 352 24.86 52.91 -24.56
N ASP A 353 25.22 51.96 -23.71
CA ASP A 353 24.25 51.25 -22.88
C ASP A 353 23.86 52.06 -21.63
N ASP A 354 22.89 51.54 -20.86
CA ASP A 354 22.37 52.17 -19.65
C ASP A 354 23.45 52.32 -18.56
N GLN A 355 24.55 51.57 -18.67
CA GLN A 355 25.71 51.63 -17.78
C GLN A 355 26.83 52.55 -18.29
N GLY A 356 26.62 53.25 -19.42
CA GLY A 356 27.57 54.20 -19.99
C GLY A 356 28.68 53.59 -20.87
N ARG A 357 28.68 52.27 -21.12
CA ARG A 357 29.67 51.56 -21.94
C ARG A 357 29.37 51.78 -23.42
N LEU A 358 30.40 51.99 -24.22
CA LEU A 358 30.26 52.14 -25.67
C LEU A 358 30.34 50.78 -26.35
N TRP A 359 29.38 50.52 -27.23
CA TRP A 359 29.26 49.31 -28.05
C TRP A 359 29.31 49.67 -29.52
N LEU A 360 29.98 48.81 -30.30
CA LEU A 360 30.08 48.93 -31.75
C LEU A 360 29.55 47.66 -32.42
N ALA A 361 28.71 47.80 -33.45
CA ALA A 361 28.32 46.66 -34.27
C ALA A 361 29.48 46.30 -35.21
N VAL A 362 30.02 45.09 -35.06
CA VAL A 362 31.13 44.57 -35.87
C VAL A 362 30.57 43.43 -36.75
N PRO A 363 30.64 43.55 -38.09
CA PRO A 363 30.28 42.49 -39.01
C PRO A 363 31.14 41.23 -38.84
N ALA A 364 30.77 40.12 -39.47
CA ALA A 364 31.63 38.95 -39.52
C ALA A 364 32.89 39.25 -40.38
N GLY A 365 34.08 39.03 -39.83
CA GLY A 365 35.35 39.30 -40.48
C GLY A 365 36.45 39.73 -39.50
N VAL A 366 37.59 40.13 -40.05
CA VAL A 366 38.69 40.78 -39.31
C VAL A 366 38.59 42.28 -39.56
N HIS A 367 38.51 43.06 -38.49
CA HIS A 367 38.27 44.49 -38.54
C HIS A 367 39.30 45.26 -37.71
N GLN A 368 39.71 46.42 -38.20
CA GLN A 368 40.61 47.33 -37.51
C GLN A 368 39.83 48.50 -36.91
N LEU A 369 39.83 48.58 -35.58
CA LEU A 369 39.24 49.66 -34.82
C LEU A 369 40.33 50.63 -34.35
N VAL A 370 40.13 51.92 -34.59
CA VAL A 370 41.00 52.99 -34.07
C VAL A 370 40.18 53.93 -33.20
N LEU A 371 40.58 54.04 -31.94
CA LEU A 371 40.03 54.97 -30.94
C LEU A 371 41.09 56.01 -30.65
N ALA A 372 40.80 57.30 -30.81
CA ALA A 372 41.71 58.37 -30.42
C ALA A 372 41.03 59.34 -29.46
N ALA A 373 41.72 59.67 -28.37
CA ALA A 373 41.25 60.61 -27.35
C ALA A 373 42.34 61.63 -27.01
N ASP A 374 41.92 62.84 -26.66
CA ASP A 374 42.77 63.82 -25.98
C ASP A 374 42.44 63.77 -24.48
N VAL A 375 43.42 63.41 -23.66
CA VAL A 375 43.26 63.25 -22.20
C VAL A 375 43.78 64.47 -21.42
N GLY A 376 44.10 65.56 -22.12
CA GLY A 376 44.54 66.83 -21.55
C GLY A 376 45.72 66.67 -20.58
N ASN A 377 45.61 67.33 -19.42
CA ASN A 377 46.64 67.35 -18.37
C ASN A 377 46.49 66.21 -17.33
N ALA A 378 45.71 65.17 -17.62
CA ALA A 378 45.57 64.04 -16.70
C ALA A 378 46.94 63.43 -16.37
N SER A 379 47.22 63.22 -15.08
CA SER A 379 48.45 62.59 -14.59
C SER A 379 48.44 61.07 -14.74
N GLY A 380 47.24 60.47 -14.83
CA GLY A 380 47.03 59.06 -15.09
C GLY A 380 45.68 58.78 -15.74
N LEU A 381 45.57 57.62 -16.37
CA LEU A 381 44.43 57.18 -17.16
C LEU A 381 44.26 55.67 -17.04
N ASP A 382 43.15 55.23 -16.47
CA ASP A 382 42.77 53.82 -16.43
C ASP A 382 41.86 53.49 -17.62
N ILE A 383 42.23 52.46 -18.37
CA ILE A 383 41.48 51.97 -19.54
C ILE A 383 41.04 50.54 -19.22
N ALA A 384 39.74 50.36 -18.99
CA ALA A 384 39.13 49.04 -18.89
C ALA A 384 39.21 48.31 -20.24
N LEU A 385 39.48 47.00 -20.22
CA LEU A 385 39.56 46.13 -21.39
C LEU A 385 38.46 45.06 -21.30
N PRO A 386 37.24 45.33 -21.81
CA PRO A 386 36.12 44.39 -21.73
C PRO A 386 36.37 43.08 -22.50
N LEU A 387 37.21 43.12 -23.53
CA LEU A 387 37.78 41.95 -24.19
C LEU A 387 39.28 41.94 -23.93
N PRO A 388 39.84 40.89 -23.29
CA PRO A 388 41.27 40.80 -23.07
C PRO A 388 42.00 40.62 -24.41
N PRO A 389 42.99 41.47 -24.75
CA PRO A 389 43.75 41.30 -25.97
C PRO A 389 44.64 40.05 -25.90
N ARG A 390 44.76 39.30 -27.00
CA ARG A 390 45.72 38.19 -27.09
C ARG A 390 47.17 38.67 -27.11
N GLU A 391 47.39 39.81 -27.74
CA GLU A 391 48.70 40.48 -27.82
C GLU A 391 48.52 41.97 -27.53
N LEU A 392 49.28 42.51 -26.57
CA LEU A 392 49.32 43.93 -26.26
C LEU A 392 50.70 44.50 -26.57
N GLN A 393 50.74 45.56 -27.38
CA GLN A 393 51.94 46.31 -27.71
C GLN A 393 51.76 47.76 -27.27
N SER A 394 52.85 48.42 -26.87
CA SER A 394 52.78 49.80 -26.36
C SER A 394 53.87 50.68 -26.97
N GLU A 395 53.47 51.84 -27.50
CA GLU A 395 54.34 52.90 -28.02
C GLU A 395 54.12 54.17 -27.21
N LEU A 396 54.87 54.31 -26.10
CA LEU A 396 54.64 55.36 -25.12
C LEU A 396 55.81 56.35 -25.10
N LYS A 397 55.52 57.65 -25.10
CA LYS A 397 56.50 58.73 -24.95
C LYS A 397 56.07 59.64 -23.79
N GLY A 398 56.79 59.57 -22.67
CA GLY A 398 56.47 60.32 -21.43
C GLY A 398 55.31 59.72 -20.61
N TRP A 399 55.00 58.43 -20.84
CA TRP A 399 53.96 57.67 -20.16
C TRP A 399 54.48 56.27 -19.81
N THR A 400 54.06 55.73 -18.67
CA THR A 400 54.31 54.34 -18.24
C THR A 400 53.01 53.54 -18.25
N LEU A 401 53.12 52.22 -18.49
CA LEU A 401 52.00 51.28 -18.53
C LEU A 401 52.06 50.31 -17.35
N ALA A 402 50.94 50.11 -16.67
CA ALA A 402 50.73 49.10 -15.65
C ALA A 402 49.48 48.24 -15.96
N GLY A 403 49.34 47.08 -15.31
CA GLY A 403 48.21 46.16 -15.51
C GLY A 403 48.51 44.94 -16.39
N LEU A 404 49.78 44.64 -16.64
CA LEU A 404 50.23 43.42 -17.31
C LEU A 404 50.60 42.33 -16.28
N ASP A 405 50.27 41.08 -16.60
CA ASP A 405 50.71 39.91 -15.83
C ASP A 405 52.21 39.59 -16.09
N PRO A 406 52.83 38.64 -15.36
CA PRO A 406 54.23 38.26 -15.60
C PRO A 406 54.53 37.71 -17.00
N ARG A 407 53.51 37.39 -17.80
CA ARG A 407 53.61 36.93 -19.20
C ARG A 407 53.37 38.06 -20.19
N GLY A 408 53.18 39.30 -19.71
CA GLY A 408 52.90 40.48 -20.55
C GLY A 408 51.47 40.58 -21.06
N GLN A 409 50.52 39.79 -20.52
CA GLN A 409 49.12 39.80 -20.94
C GLN A 409 48.26 40.71 -20.04
N ALA A 410 47.29 41.39 -20.64
CA ALA A 410 46.29 42.18 -19.92
C ALA A 410 44.95 41.43 -19.87
N SER A 411 44.42 41.17 -18.67
CA SER A 411 43.22 40.35 -18.49
C SER A 411 41.94 41.16 -18.27
N GLY A 412 42.00 42.47 -18.00
CA GLY A 412 40.78 43.26 -17.78
C GLY A 412 40.91 44.78 -17.67
N ALA A 413 42.10 45.34 -17.41
CA ALA A 413 42.34 46.78 -17.47
C ALA A 413 43.84 47.07 -17.59
N ILE A 414 44.17 48.23 -18.15
CA ILE A 414 45.51 48.80 -18.16
C ILE A 414 45.48 50.21 -17.59
N SER A 415 46.57 50.63 -16.97
CA SER A 415 46.72 51.97 -16.42
C SER A 415 47.91 52.66 -17.08
N LEU A 416 47.70 53.87 -17.59
CA LEU A 416 48.74 54.74 -18.13
C LEU A 416 49.01 55.85 -17.11
N SER A 417 50.27 56.09 -16.74
CA SER A 417 50.63 57.22 -15.86
C SER A 417 51.75 58.06 -16.48
N ARG A 418 51.64 59.39 -16.43
CA ARG A 418 52.67 60.28 -16.99
C ARG A 418 53.96 60.11 -16.19
N GLU A 419 55.08 60.01 -16.89
CA GLU A 419 56.39 60.03 -16.25
C GLU A 419 56.58 61.38 -15.56
N ALA A 420 56.69 61.36 -14.24
CA ALA A 420 57.00 62.55 -13.48
C ALA A 420 58.37 63.07 -13.90
N VAL A 421 58.43 64.29 -14.44
CA VAL A 421 59.70 65.01 -14.55
C VAL A 421 60.14 65.28 -13.12
N ALA A 422 61.26 64.67 -12.71
CA ALA A 422 61.87 64.89 -11.41
C ALA A 422 62.34 66.36 -11.30
N ALA A 423 61.44 67.26 -10.93
CA ALA A 423 61.79 68.52 -10.32
C ALA A 423 61.97 68.24 -8.82
N GLY A 424 63.22 68.24 -8.37
CA GLY A 424 63.57 68.07 -6.96
C GLY A 424 62.86 69.11 -6.09
N GLY A 425 62.17 68.64 -5.05
CA GLY A 425 61.50 69.49 -4.08
C GLY A 425 60.77 68.64 -3.05
N ILE A 426 61.26 68.66 -1.82
CA ILE A 426 60.69 67.98 -0.66
C ILE A 426 59.32 68.60 -0.35
N GLY A 427 58.27 67.79 -0.43
CA GLY A 427 56.91 68.17 -0.08
C GLY A 427 55.91 67.30 -0.84
N ARG A 428 55.55 66.15 -0.27
CA ARG A 428 54.37 65.38 -0.71
C ARG A 428 53.12 66.19 -0.37
N THR A 429 52.81 67.18 -1.18
CA THR A 429 51.43 67.65 -1.35
C THR A 429 50.73 66.66 -2.26
N GLU A 430 49.66 66.07 -1.75
CA GLU A 430 48.69 65.31 -2.50
C GLU A 430 48.16 66.18 -3.65
N ASP A 431 48.74 66.05 -4.84
CA ASP A 431 48.24 66.74 -6.03
C ASP A 431 46.94 66.09 -6.50
N ALA A 432 45.86 66.68 -6.00
CA ALA A 432 44.50 66.53 -6.45
C ALA A 432 44.37 67.01 -7.91
N GLY A 433 44.52 66.09 -8.85
CA GLY A 433 44.29 66.30 -10.28
C GLY A 433 43.41 65.21 -10.89
N THR A 434 42.09 65.38 -10.78
CA THR A 434 40.99 64.66 -11.46
C THR A 434 40.64 63.20 -11.08
N GLN A 435 40.08 63.00 -9.88
CA GLN A 435 38.99 62.03 -9.64
C GLN A 435 38.09 62.56 -8.51
N ARG A 436 37.19 63.52 -8.78
CA ARG A 436 36.34 64.12 -7.73
C ARG A 436 34.95 63.48 -7.53
N ASP A 437 34.61 62.36 -8.19
CA ASP A 437 33.27 61.74 -8.06
C ASP A 437 33.25 60.20 -8.01
N ALA A 438 34.38 59.49 -7.92
CA ALA A 438 34.35 58.03 -7.82
C ALA A 438 34.23 57.62 -6.34
N LEU A 439 33.06 57.13 -5.91
CA LEU A 439 32.93 56.39 -4.65
C LEU A 439 34.03 55.31 -4.58
N PRO A 440 34.55 54.95 -3.39
CA PRO A 440 35.47 53.83 -3.30
C PRO A 440 34.78 52.56 -3.84
N PRO A 441 35.49 51.70 -4.59
CA PRO A 441 34.92 50.41 -4.99
C PRO A 441 34.55 49.61 -3.73
N LEU A 442 33.55 48.74 -3.81
CA LEU A 442 33.14 47.84 -2.73
C LEU A 442 32.58 46.58 -3.38
N VAL A 443 33.06 45.43 -2.94
CA VAL A 443 32.64 44.12 -3.44
C VAL A 443 32.13 43.23 -2.31
N ARG A 444 31.21 42.34 -2.64
CA ARG A 444 30.75 41.24 -1.81
C ARG A 444 31.32 39.94 -2.37
N VAL A 445 32.00 39.18 -1.52
CA VAL A 445 32.49 37.84 -1.84
C VAL A 445 31.58 36.82 -1.17
N GLN A 446 30.75 36.17 -1.97
CA GLN A 446 29.83 35.13 -1.54
C GLN A 446 30.49 33.77 -1.75
N ARG A 447 30.57 32.96 -0.69
CA ARG A 447 31.12 31.61 -0.76
C ARG A 447 30.05 30.59 -0.43
N ARG A 448 29.65 29.80 -1.42
CA ARG A 448 28.70 28.70 -1.27
C ARG A 448 29.46 27.38 -1.21
N LEU A 449 29.37 26.68 -0.09
CA LEU A 449 29.97 25.37 0.14
C LEU A 449 28.93 24.31 -0.17
N SER A 450 29.16 23.51 -1.20
CA SER A 450 28.29 22.41 -1.58
C SER A 450 28.92 21.08 -1.17
N LEU A 451 28.41 20.47 -0.10
CA LEU A 451 28.88 19.19 0.44
C LEU A 451 27.96 18.05 -0.03
N SER A 452 28.25 17.48 -1.19
CA SER A 452 27.49 16.37 -1.78
C SER A 452 28.40 15.14 -2.02
N LEU A 453 28.29 14.45 -3.16
CA LEU A 453 29.26 13.41 -3.55
C LEU A 453 30.65 13.99 -3.86
N ARG A 454 30.69 15.21 -4.42
CA ARG A 454 31.92 15.96 -4.66
C ARG A 454 31.80 17.29 -3.95
N TRP A 455 32.73 17.58 -3.06
CA TRP A 455 32.73 18.83 -2.34
C TRP A 455 33.24 19.93 -3.26
N GLN A 456 32.48 21.01 -3.34
CA GLN A 456 32.77 22.16 -4.20
C GLN A 456 32.55 23.44 -3.42
N VAL A 457 33.31 24.47 -3.78
CA VAL A 457 33.06 25.83 -3.30
C VAL A 457 32.85 26.71 -4.51
N GLN A 458 31.73 27.42 -4.53
CA GLN A 458 31.45 28.46 -5.51
C GLN A 458 31.72 29.80 -4.84
N THR A 459 32.61 30.59 -5.42
CA THR A 459 32.92 31.94 -4.96
C THR A 459 32.38 32.92 -5.99
N HIS A 460 31.31 33.63 -5.64
CA HIS A 460 30.71 34.68 -6.45
C HIS A 460 31.16 36.04 -5.92
N VAL A 461 31.78 36.84 -6.76
CA VAL A 461 32.25 38.18 -6.43
C VAL A 461 31.31 39.17 -7.10
N GLU A 462 30.57 39.94 -6.30
CA GLU A 462 29.59 40.92 -6.77
C GLU A 462 30.06 42.33 -6.41
N ARG A 463 30.03 43.25 -7.36
CA ARG A 463 30.29 44.67 -7.10
C ARG A 463 29.02 45.34 -6.59
N ILE A 464 29.09 45.91 -5.39
CA ILE A 464 27.95 46.58 -4.75
C ILE A 464 28.06 48.12 -4.73
N ALA A 465 29.24 48.69 -5.01
CA ALA A 465 29.40 50.13 -5.20
C ALA A 465 29.24 50.54 -6.67
N PRO A 466 28.73 51.77 -6.97
CA PRO A 466 28.65 52.30 -8.34
C PRO A 466 30.00 52.50 -9.05
N SER A 467 31.10 52.44 -8.31
CA SER A 467 32.45 52.69 -8.82
C SER A 467 32.99 51.52 -9.63
N ARG A 468 33.38 51.79 -10.87
CA ARG A 468 33.96 50.82 -11.82
C ARG A 468 35.48 50.81 -11.84
N ALA A 469 36.11 51.40 -10.83
CA ALA A 469 37.56 51.33 -10.68
C ALA A 469 38.02 49.86 -10.57
N PRO A 470 39.13 49.48 -11.23
CA PRO A 470 39.72 48.16 -11.05
C PRO A 470 40.05 47.91 -9.57
N LEU A 471 39.68 46.72 -9.07
CA LEU A 471 39.92 46.31 -7.68
C LEU A 471 40.50 44.90 -7.66
N ARG A 472 41.49 44.66 -6.80
CA ARG A 472 41.98 43.31 -6.52
C ARG A 472 41.18 42.72 -5.37
N VAL A 473 40.49 41.60 -5.62
CA VAL A 473 39.68 40.89 -4.62
C VAL A 473 40.46 39.69 -4.10
N ARG A 474 40.47 39.47 -2.78
CA ARG A 474 41.26 38.39 -2.14
C ARG A 474 40.39 37.58 -1.16
N TRP A 475 40.53 36.27 -1.16
CA TRP A 475 39.84 35.41 -0.18
C TRP A 475 40.72 34.23 0.26
N ALA A 476 40.56 33.82 1.52
CA ALA A 476 41.32 32.70 2.08
C ALA A 476 40.76 31.36 1.57
N LEU A 477 41.60 30.48 1.05
CA LEU A 477 41.21 29.13 0.65
C LEU A 477 41.11 28.21 1.87
N LEU A 478 40.19 27.24 1.80
CA LEU A 478 40.08 26.17 2.77
C LEU A 478 41.23 25.16 2.59
N PRO A 479 41.63 24.43 3.65
CA PRO A 479 42.56 23.31 3.52
C PRO A 479 42.03 22.29 2.50
N GLY A 480 42.83 21.97 1.48
CA GLY A 480 42.44 21.04 0.41
C GLY A 480 41.51 21.65 -0.66
N GLU A 481 41.29 22.96 -0.66
CA GLU A 481 40.60 23.67 -1.74
C GLU A 481 41.55 23.95 -2.92
N ALA A 482 41.12 23.61 -4.13
CA ALA A 482 41.87 23.84 -5.37
C ALA A 482 41.02 24.60 -6.40
N VAL A 483 41.51 25.77 -6.81
CA VAL A 483 40.87 26.64 -7.80
C VAL A 483 41.31 26.24 -9.21
N SER A 484 40.36 26.05 -10.13
CA SER A 484 40.64 25.66 -11.51
C SER A 484 40.54 26.80 -12.54
N ASP A 485 40.23 28.02 -12.09
CA ASP A 485 40.10 29.20 -12.97
C ASP A 485 41.46 29.86 -13.23
N ALA A 486 41.84 30.00 -14.51
CA ALA A 486 43.11 30.58 -14.93
C ALA A 486 43.24 32.09 -14.62
N ARG A 487 42.13 32.79 -14.36
CA ARG A 487 42.13 34.22 -13.97
C ARG A 487 42.53 34.45 -12.51
N VAL A 488 42.49 33.39 -11.70
CA VAL A 488 42.76 33.46 -10.26
C VAL A 488 44.21 33.09 -9.99
N THR A 489 44.92 33.93 -9.25
CA THR A 489 46.26 33.64 -8.76
C THR A 489 46.18 33.20 -7.30
N VAL A 490 46.86 32.11 -6.96
CA VAL A 490 46.87 31.55 -5.60
C VAL A 490 48.27 31.68 -5.03
N ASP A 491 48.39 32.34 -3.88
CA ASP A 491 49.65 32.50 -3.15
C ASP A 491 49.41 32.35 -1.64
N GLY A 492 50.21 31.53 -0.96
CA GLY A 492 50.13 31.33 0.49
C GLY A 492 48.75 30.89 1.02
N GLY A 493 47.94 30.18 0.24
CA GLY A 493 46.57 29.78 0.62
C GLY A 493 45.54 30.91 0.49
N VAL A 494 45.87 32.01 -0.17
CA VAL A 494 44.96 33.11 -0.50
C VAL A 494 44.80 33.18 -2.02
N ALA A 495 43.56 33.15 -2.49
CA ALA A 495 43.24 33.38 -3.89
C ALA A 495 43.05 34.88 -4.13
N SER A 496 43.50 35.36 -5.29
CA SER A 496 43.30 36.73 -5.72
C SER A 496 42.87 36.83 -7.18
N LEU A 497 41.93 37.74 -7.44
CA LEU A 497 41.37 38.03 -8.76
C LEU A 497 41.38 39.54 -9.00
N GLN A 498 41.81 39.97 -10.19
CA GLN A 498 41.72 41.36 -10.59
C GLN A 498 40.36 41.61 -11.25
N LEU A 499 39.48 42.34 -10.58
CA LEU A 499 38.17 42.73 -11.11
C LEU A 499 38.32 44.07 -11.83
N GLY A 500 38.11 44.08 -13.15
CA GLY A 500 38.16 45.29 -13.99
C GLY A 500 36.88 46.12 -13.91
N ALA A 501 36.24 46.35 -15.06
CA ALA A 501 34.93 47.03 -15.14
C ALA A 501 33.73 46.06 -15.04
N GLU A 502 33.98 44.79 -14.71
CA GLU A 502 32.94 43.80 -14.51
C GLU A 502 32.18 44.06 -13.20
N ASP A 503 30.87 43.81 -13.26
CA ASP A 503 29.96 43.93 -12.11
C ASP A 503 29.96 42.62 -11.27
N GLU A 504 30.30 41.48 -11.88
CA GLU A 504 30.35 40.17 -11.21
C GLU A 504 31.47 39.26 -11.73
N ALA A 505 31.89 38.29 -10.92
CA ALA A 505 32.78 37.22 -11.32
C ALA A 505 32.55 35.93 -10.51
N ASP A 506 32.36 34.83 -11.22
CA ASP A 506 32.24 33.50 -10.61
C ASP A 506 33.54 32.70 -10.71
N VAL A 507 33.88 32.05 -9.61
CA VAL A 507 35.02 31.13 -9.49
C VAL A 507 34.56 29.83 -8.83
N ALA A 508 34.74 28.71 -9.52
CA ALA A 508 34.51 27.38 -8.96
C ALA A 508 35.83 26.76 -8.47
N SER A 509 35.78 26.13 -7.30
CA SER A 509 36.88 25.33 -6.74
C SER A 509 36.39 23.96 -6.28
N SER A 510 37.29 22.99 -6.36
CA SER A 510 37.09 21.66 -5.78
C SER A 510 37.63 21.65 -4.35
N LEU A 511 36.95 20.95 -3.44
CA LEU A 511 37.35 20.84 -2.04
C LEU A 511 37.54 19.35 -1.70
N GLN A 512 38.63 19.02 -1.01
CA GLN A 512 38.79 17.67 -0.46
C GLN A 512 37.90 17.47 0.78
N PRO A 513 37.17 16.34 0.90
CA PRO A 513 36.38 16.06 2.09
C PRO A 513 37.22 16.05 3.37
N GLY A 514 36.70 16.68 4.43
CA GLY A 514 37.37 16.77 5.73
C GLY A 514 36.37 16.87 6.89
N GLU A 515 36.76 16.38 8.06
CA GLU A 515 35.87 16.35 9.24
C GLU A 515 35.66 17.73 9.87
N ALA A 516 36.59 18.66 9.62
CA ALA A 516 36.55 20.02 10.14
C ALA A 516 36.93 21.03 9.06
N LEU A 517 36.04 21.99 8.79
CA LEU A 517 36.29 23.14 7.92
C LEU A 517 36.31 24.40 8.78
N THR A 518 37.30 25.26 8.55
CA THR A 518 37.42 26.55 9.26
C THR A 518 37.49 27.67 8.23
N LEU A 519 36.42 28.45 8.13
CA LEU A 519 36.36 29.63 7.28
C LEU A 519 36.76 30.85 8.11
N ARG A 520 37.62 31.69 7.55
CA ARG A 520 38.08 32.93 8.19
C ARG A 520 37.87 34.10 7.25
N ALA A 521 37.15 35.11 7.71
CA ALA A 521 36.90 36.31 6.93
C ALA A 521 38.18 37.13 6.74
N GLY A 522 38.40 37.59 5.52
CA GLY A 522 39.49 38.50 5.16
C GLY A 522 39.44 39.82 5.93
N ARG A 523 40.56 40.54 5.92
CA ARG A 523 40.68 41.89 6.49
C ARG A 523 40.86 42.97 5.42
N GLU A 524 40.47 42.65 4.19
CA GLU A 524 40.65 43.55 3.06
C GLU A 524 39.73 44.78 3.20
N PRO A 525 40.25 46.00 3.03
CA PRO A 525 39.40 47.17 2.93
C PRO A 525 38.54 47.04 1.66
N HIS A 526 37.33 47.56 1.69
CA HIS A 526 36.43 47.55 0.52
C HIS A 526 35.93 46.17 0.06
N GLN A 527 35.90 45.20 0.98
CA GLN A 527 35.36 43.87 0.74
C GLN A 527 34.49 43.41 1.93
N VAL A 528 33.36 42.79 1.64
CA VAL A 528 32.53 42.08 2.63
C VAL A 528 32.34 40.63 2.21
N GLU A 529 32.14 39.73 3.17
CA GLU A 529 31.95 38.31 2.89
C GLU A 529 30.56 37.83 3.31
N GLN A 530 30.06 36.83 2.58
CA GLN A 530 28.86 36.08 2.91
C GLN A 530 29.14 34.61 2.64
N TRP A 531 28.79 33.74 3.57
CA TRP A 531 29.01 32.30 3.43
C TRP A 531 27.69 31.55 3.49
N THR A 532 27.53 30.55 2.65
CA THR A 532 26.36 29.67 2.65
C THR A 532 26.81 28.21 2.60
N LEU A 533 26.06 27.33 3.25
CA LEU A 533 26.35 25.89 3.28
C LEU A 533 25.16 25.10 2.73
N ALA A 534 25.39 24.37 1.65
CA ALA A 534 24.48 23.38 1.09
C ALA A 534 25.03 21.98 1.37
N ALA A 535 24.61 21.35 2.47
CA ALA A 535 25.00 19.98 2.80
C ALA A 535 23.89 18.98 2.40
N SER A 536 24.25 17.92 1.68
CA SER A 536 23.31 16.84 1.34
C SER A 536 23.00 15.98 2.57
N THR A 537 21.93 15.18 2.49
CA THR A 537 21.52 14.24 3.56
C THR A 537 22.55 13.16 3.90
N GLN A 538 23.63 13.04 3.10
CA GLN A 538 24.76 12.14 3.38
C GLN A 538 25.71 12.70 4.44
N TRP A 539 25.64 13.99 4.72
CA TRP A 539 26.54 14.69 5.62
C TRP A 539 25.75 15.36 6.73
N HIS A 540 26.17 15.13 7.96
CA HIS A 540 25.71 15.91 9.10
C HIS A 540 26.73 17.00 9.38
N ALA A 541 26.32 18.25 9.30
CA ALA A 541 27.17 19.42 9.53
C ALA A 541 26.67 20.21 10.74
N GLU A 542 27.57 20.47 11.69
CA GLU A 542 27.31 21.34 12.84
C GLU A 542 28.21 22.57 12.76
N ALA A 543 27.60 23.75 12.91
CA ALA A 543 28.30 25.02 12.89
C ALA A 543 28.60 25.51 14.31
N GLY A 544 29.80 26.07 14.50
CA GLY A 544 30.24 26.66 15.76
C GLY A 544 31.10 27.91 15.53
N GLY A 545 31.21 28.74 16.58
CA GLY A 545 31.97 29.99 16.57
C GLY A 545 31.15 31.20 16.10
N LEU A 546 30.51 31.12 14.93
CA LEU A 546 29.70 32.20 14.35
C LEU A 546 28.24 31.77 14.19
N ALA A 547 27.31 32.57 14.71
CA ALA A 547 25.87 32.30 14.57
C ALA A 547 25.39 32.61 13.15
N ALA A 548 24.51 31.76 12.61
CA ALA A 548 23.94 31.97 11.29
C ALA A 548 22.94 33.14 11.31
N THR A 549 22.95 33.97 10.27
CA THR A 549 21.99 35.07 10.07
C THR A 549 20.67 34.56 9.49
N ALA A 550 20.70 33.42 8.79
CA ALA A 550 19.52 32.68 8.34
C ALA A 550 19.84 31.18 8.36
N LEU A 551 18.83 30.33 8.62
CA LEU A 551 18.98 28.86 8.63
C LEU A 551 18.35 28.18 7.41
N GLN A 552 17.38 28.84 6.77
CA GLN A 552 16.58 28.27 5.70
C GLN A 552 16.33 29.34 4.62
N GLN A 553 16.36 28.94 3.36
CA GLN A 553 15.97 29.76 2.21
C GLN A 553 15.06 28.90 1.31
N ASP A 554 13.92 29.44 0.88
CA ASP A 554 12.95 28.74 0.02
C ASP A 554 12.52 27.33 0.49
N GLY A 555 12.51 27.11 1.81
CA GLY A 555 12.16 25.81 2.39
C GLY A 555 13.33 24.80 2.47
N GLU A 556 14.53 25.14 1.99
CA GLU A 556 15.72 24.31 2.06
C GLU A 556 16.65 24.72 3.20
N TRP A 557 17.26 23.73 3.88
CA TRP A 557 18.29 23.99 4.90
C TRP A 557 19.56 24.51 4.23
N LEU A 558 19.71 25.84 4.22
CA LEU A 558 20.79 26.56 3.57
C LEU A 558 21.25 27.70 4.49
N PRO A 559 21.95 27.38 5.60
CA PRO A 559 22.37 28.38 6.56
C PRO A 559 23.32 29.40 5.91
N GLU A 560 23.13 30.67 6.28
CA GLU A 560 23.89 31.82 5.81
C GLU A 560 24.61 32.52 6.96
N TRP A 561 25.83 32.96 6.72
CA TRP A 561 26.63 33.77 7.64
C TRP A 561 27.16 35.03 6.96
N ARG A 562 27.22 36.13 7.70
CA ARG A 562 27.79 37.42 7.25
C ARG A 562 28.86 37.87 8.26
N PRO A 563 30.09 37.33 8.15
CA PRO A 563 31.14 37.57 9.13
C PRO A 563 31.70 39.00 9.05
N TRP A 564 32.12 39.53 10.20
CA TRP A 564 32.98 40.71 10.27
C TRP A 564 34.45 40.36 9.96
N PRO A 565 35.28 41.34 9.56
CA PRO A 565 36.69 41.10 9.26
C PRO A 565 37.45 40.36 10.37
N GLY A 566 37.98 39.18 10.03
CA GLY A 566 38.72 38.32 10.96
C GLY A 566 37.89 37.33 11.79
N GLU A 567 36.56 37.36 11.72
CA GLU A 567 35.71 36.34 12.34
C GLU A 567 35.91 34.96 11.69
N THR A 568 35.54 33.91 12.43
CA THR A 568 35.82 32.52 12.04
C THR A 568 34.58 31.65 12.24
N LEU A 569 34.20 30.91 11.20
CA LEU A 569 33.19 29.86 11.24
C LEU A 569 33.87 28.49 11.26
N LYS A 570 33.49 27.66 12.23
CA LYS A 570 33.93 26.27 12.31
C LYS A 570 32.77 25.36 11.94
N LEU A 571 32.98 24.47 10.98
CA LEU A 571 32.02 23.44 10.58
C LEU A 571 32.62 22.08 10.91
N SER A 572 31.93 21.29 11.74
CA SER A 572 32.24 19.87 11.92
C SER A 572 31.30 19.04 11.05
N VAL A 573 31.87 18.27 10.13
CA VAL A 573 31.13 17.52 9.12
C VAL A 573 31.42 16.03 9.27
N ARG A 574 30.37 15.21 9.40
CA ARG A 574 30.51 13.76 9.55
C ARG A 574 29.52 13.01 8.64
N LYS A 575 29.92 11.85 8.13
CA LYS A 575 29.00 10.94 7.42
C LYS A 575 28.24 10.10 8.46
N PRO A 576 26.90 10.14 8.53
CA PRO A 576 26.14 9.30 9.44
C PRO A 576 26.41 7.80 9.18
N ALA A 577 26.49 7.00 10.24
CA ALA A 577 26.64 5.55 10.10
C ALA A 577 25.34 4.92 9.59
N GLY A 578 25.43 4.13 8.52
CA GLY A 578 24.29 3.37 8.00
C GLY A 578 23.93 2.20 8.91
N VAL A 579 22.64 1.97 9.13
CA VAL A 579 22.14 0.76 9.80
C VAL A 579 21.93 -0.34 8.74
N GLY A 580 22.34 -1.57 9.04
CA GLY A 580 22.12 -2.70 8.15
C GLY A 580 20.62 -3.00 7.99
N GLY A 581 20.20 -3.37 6.78
CA GLY A 581 18.84 -3.79 6.50
C GLY A 581 18.76 -4.68 5.26
N GLN A 582 17.58 -5.23 5.01
CA GLN A 582 17.35 -6.15 3.91
C GLN A 582 17.52 -5.45 2.56
N THR A 583 18.24 -6.08 1.64
CA THR A 583 18.44 -5.62 0.25
C THR A 583 17.68 -6.50 -0.75
N LEU A 584 17.01 -7.53 -0.27
CA LEU A 584 16.13 -8.42 -1.01
C LEU A 584 14.90 -8.68 -0.15
N THR A 585 13.73 -8.40 -0.70
CA THR A 585 12.43 -8.60 -0.06
C THR A 585 11.57 -9.50 -0.94
N LEU A 586 10.91 -10.47 -0.32
CA LEU A 586 9.92 -11.31 -0.98
C LEU A 586 8.53 -10.74 -0.72
N ASP A 587 7.95 -10.10 -1.72
CA ASP A 587 6.65 -9.43 -1.65
C ASP A 587 5.47 -10.39 -1.96
N GLY A 588 5.75 -11.60 -2.46
CA GLY A 588 4.72 -12.63 -2.70
C GLY A 588 5.28 -13.99 -3.11
N ALA A 589 4.59 -15.07 -2.70
CA ALA A 589 4.89 -16.44 -3.12
C ALA A 589 3.59 -17.16 -3.49
N GLN A 590 3.55 -17.79 -4.66
CA GLN A 590 2.41 -18.55 -5.17
C GLN A 590 2.88 -19.96 -5.54
N THR A 591 2.48 -20.95 -4.77
CA THR A 591 2.79 -22.37 -5.04
C THR A 591 1.55 -23.05 -5.60
N THR A 592 1.63 -23.66 -6.77
CA THR A 592 0.56 -24.48 -7.35
C THR A 592 1.05 -25.91 -7.48
N VAL A 593 0.34 -26.84 -6.86
CA VAL A 593 0.65 -28.27 -6.90
C VAL A 593 -0.44 -29.01 -7.66
N THR A 594 -0.04 -29.78 -8.66
CA THR A 594 -0.92 -30.64 -9.47
C THR A 594 -0.45 -32.08 -9.38
N PRO A 595 -0.95 -32.84 -8.38
CA PRO A 595 -0.61 -34.25 -8.25
C PRO A 595 -1.23 -35.11 -9.34
N GLY A 596 -0.42 -35.97 -9.93
CA GLY A 596 -0.86 -37.12 -10.72
C GLY A 596 -0.89 -38.40 -9.89
N GLU A 597 -1.01 -39.55 -10.57
CA GLU A 597 -1.03 -40.87 -9.94
C GLU A 597 0.34 -41.27 -9.36
N ARG A 598 1.43 -40.90 -10.05
CA ARG A 598 2.81 -41.31 -9.71
C ARG A 598 3.76 -40.16 -9.41
N SER A 599 3.47 -38.95 -9.89
CA SER A 599 4.30 -37.77 -9.72
C SER A 599 3.43 -36.54 -9.54
N SER A 600 3.97 -35.49 -8.92
CA SER A 600 3.28 -34.21 -8.75
C SER A 600 4.06 -33.09 -9.44
N ASP A 601 3.38 -32.33 -10.29
CA ASP A 601 3.97 -31.14 -10.89
C ASP A 601 3.74 -29.95 -9.95
N VAL A 602 4.82 -29.21 -9.67
CA VAL A 602 4.80 -28.05 -8.79
C VAL A 602 5.33 -26.83 -9.54
N ALA A 603 4.60 -25.72 -9.44
CA ALA A 603 4.99 -24.43 -9.96
C ALA A 603 5.02 -23.40 -8.82
N LEU A 604 6.14 -22.70 -8.66
CA LEU A 604 6.33 -21.64 -7.69
C LEU A 604 6.55 -20.31 -8.42
N GLY A 605 5.65 -19.35 -8.22
CA GLY A 605 5.82 -17.97 -8.62
C GLY A 605 6.28 -17.12 -7.43
N LEU A 606 7.31 -16.31 -7.62
CA LEU A 606 7.85 -15.39 -6.62
C LEU A 606 7.77 -13.95 -7.15
N LYS A 607 7.36 -13.02 -6.28
CA LYS A 607 7.49 -11.58 -6.49
C LYS A 607 8.57 -11.05 -5.55
N LEU A 608 9.66 -10.55 -6.12
CA LEU A 608 10.88 -10.15 -5.41
C LEU A 608 11.16 -8.68 -5.67
N ARG A 609 11.72 -8.00 -4.69
CA ARG A 609 12.25 -6.64 -4.82
C ARG A 609 13.66 -6.60 -4.28
N ALA A 610 14.61 -6.26 -5.14
CA ALA A 610 16.02 -6.23 -4.81
C ALA A 610 16.57 -4.81 -4.98
N SER A 611 17.40 -4.33 -4.05
CA SER A 611 18.18 -3.09 -4.25
C SER A 611 19.57 -3.35 -4.80
N LEU A 612 20.06 -4.58 -4.67
CA LEU A 612 21.34 -5.02 -5.20
C LEU A 612 21.12 -6.25 -6.07
N GLY A 613 21.84 -6.31 -7.19
CA GLY A 613 21.89 -7.54 -7.97
C GLY A 613 22.73 -8.61 -7.28
N GLY A 614 22.37 -9.87 -7.46
CA GLY A 614 23.10 -10.99 -6.87
C GLY A 614 22.45 -12.34 -7.09
N PRO A 615 23.19 -13.44 -6.88
CA PRO A 615 22.63 -14.79 -6.96
C PRO A 615 21.72 -15.07 -5.76
N HIS A 616 20.62 -15.77 -6.00
CA HIS A 616 19.76 -16.32 -4.96
C HIS A 616 19.60 -17.83 -5.19
N THR A 617 20.04 -18.65 -4.22
CA THR A 617 20.09 -20.10 -4.36
C THR A 617 18.90 -20.76 -3.67
N LEU A 618 18.17 -21.57 -4.41
CA LEU A 618 17.04 -22.36 -3.90
C LEU A 618 17.39 -23.85 -3.94
N LYS A 619 17.05 -24.57 -2.87
CA LYS A 619 17.24 -26.02 -2.78
C LYS A 619 15.91 -26.72 -3.01
N LEU A 620 15.81 -27.46 -4.10
CA LEU A 620 14.63 -28.28 -4.39
C LEU A 620 14.55 -29.50 -3.45
N PRO A 621 13.34 -30.05 -3.21
CA PRO A 621 13.16 -31.26 -2.42
C PRO A 621 13.94 -32.46 -2.98
N ALA A 622 14.28 -33.40 -2.11
CA ALA A 622 15.00 -34.61 -2.52
C ALA A 622 14.20 -35.42 -3.56
N GLY A 623 14.86 -35.78 -4.66
CA GLY A 623 14.23 -36.53 -5.76
C GLY A 623 13.39 -35.68 -6.72
N ALA A 624 13.35 -34.34 -6.55
CA ALA A 624 12.67 -33.45 -7.48
C ALA A 624 13.47 -33.27 -8.78
N GLU A 625 12.76 -33.29 -9.92
CA GLU A 625 13.30 -33.01 -11.25
C GLU A 625 12.94 -31.57 -11.64
N LEU A 626 13.94 -30.72 -11.90
CA LEU A 626 13.71 -29.33 -12.33
C LEU A 626 13.22 -29.32 -13.79
N LEU A 627 12.02 -28.80 -14.03
CA LEU A 627 11.39 -28.72 -15.36
C LEU A 627 11.74 -27.41 -16.08
N GLY A 628 11.91 -26.31 -15.34
CA GLY A 628 12.28 -25.02 -15.92
C GLY A 628 12.26 -23.87 -14.93
N VAL A 629 13.00 -22.80 -15.26
CA VAL A 629 13.03 -21.54 -14.52
C VAL A 629 12.80 -20.39 -15.49
N LYS A 630 11.96 -19.44 -15.11
CA LYS A 630 11.78 -18.17 -15.82
C LYS A 630 12.06 -17.00 -14.88
N LEU A 631 12.74 -15.98 -15.38
CA LEU A 631 12.97 -14.72 -14.68
C LEU A 631 12.40 -13.59 -15.53
N ASN A 632 11.50 -12.80 -14.95
CA ASN A 632 10.79 -11.71 -15.62
C ASN A 632 10.07 -12.14 -16.90
N GLY A 633 9.57 -13.38 -16.94
CA GLY A 633 8.89 -13.99 -18.09
C GLY A 633 9.83 -14.70 -19.09
N GLU A 634 11.13 -14.42 -19.04
CA GLU A 634 12.13 -15.00 -19.94
C GLU A 634 12.66 -16.34 -19.40
N PRO A 635 12.72 -17.41 -20.21
CA PRO A 635 13.27 -18.69 -19.78
C PRO A 635 14.77 -18.61 -19.56
N LEU A 636 15.22 -19.09 -18.40
CA LEU A 636 16.64 -19.20 -18.09
C LEU A 636 17.18 -20.52 -18.64
N ALA A 637 18.28 -20.46 -19.40
CA ALA A 637 18.97 -21.66 -19.84
C ALA A 637 19.46 -22.44 -18.61
N LEU A 638 19.10 -23.72 -18.51
CA LEU A 638 19.39 -24.61 -17.37
C LEU A 638 20.88 -24.99 -17.32
N GLN A 639 21.78 -24.01 -17.19
CA GLN A 639 23.11 -24.26 -16.64
C GLN A 639 23.03 -24.05 -15.13
N LEU A 640 23.59 -24.99 -14.36
CA LEU A 640 23.40 -25.15 -12.90
C LEU A 640 23.85 -23.96 -12.03
N ARG A 641 24.21 -22.80 -12.62
CA ARG A 641 24.83 -21.65 -11.93
C ARG A 641 24.35 -20.26 -12.32
N ASP A 642 23.60 -20.07 -13.41
CA ASP A 642 23.49 -18.73 -14.00
C ASP A 642 22.08 -18.14 -13.93
N GLY A 643 21.93 -17.15 -13.05
CA GLY A 643 20.72 -16.36 -12.85
C GLY A 643 20.89 -15.39 -11.69
N ALA A 644 21.36 -14.17 -11.97
CA ALA A 644 21.45 -13.12 -10.97
C ALA A 644 20.19 -12.25 -10.99
N LEU A 645 19.65 -11.97 -9.81
CA LEU A 645 18.65 -10.93 -9.64
C LEU A 645 19.26 -9.58 -10.05
N THR A 646 18.49 -8.72 -10.69
CA THR A 646 18.82 -7.32 -10.95
C THR A 646 18.17 -6.37 -9.94
N PRO A 647 18.71 -5.16 -9.70
CA PRO A 647 18.01 -4.16 -8.89
C PRO A 647 16.63 -3.80 -9.47
N GLY A 648 15.61 -3.71 -8.62
CA GLY A 648 14.22 -3.44 -8.98
C GLY A 648 13.26 -4.55 -8.54
N ALA A 649 12.01 -4.43 -9.00
CA ALA A 649 11.00 -5.48 -8.86
C ALA A 649 11.21 -6.55 -9.92
N GLN A 650 11.13 -7.81 -9.53
CA GLN A 650 11.33 -8.96 -10.40
C GLN A 650 10.33 -10.07 -10.09
N THR A 651 10.04 -10.88 -11.10
CA THR A 651 9.22 -12.08 -10.96
C THR A 651 10.03 -13.30 -11.34
N ALA A 652 9.94 -14.37 -10.54
CA ALA A 652 10.58 -15.63 -10.84
C ALA A 652 9.52 -16.75 -10.86
N GLU A 653 9.58 -17.64 -11.85
CA GLU A 653 8.74 -18.82 -11.94
C GLU A 653 9.63 -20.06 -11.99
N ILE A 654 9.42 -21.01 -11.08
CA ILE A 654 10.21 -22.22 -10.96
C ILE A 654 9.26 -23.41 -11.04
N ARG A 655 9.52 -24.33 -11.96
CA ARG A 655 8.71 -25.54 -12.16
C ARG A 655 9.55 -26.77 -11.90
N TRP A 656 9.06 -27.68 -11.07
CA TRP A 656 9.69 -28.97 -10.81
C TRP A 656 8.65 -30.09 -10.70
N ARG A 657 9.11 -31.33 -10.82
CA ARG A 657 8.31 -32.53 -10.63
C ARG A 657 8.82 -33.30 -9.43
N GLU A 658 7.90 -33.66 -8.54
CA GLU A 658 8.17 -34.53 -7.39
C GLU A 658 7.78 -35.98 -7.71
N PRO A 659 8.53 -36.98 -7.22
CA PRO A 659 8.34 -38.40 -7.57
C PRO A 659 7.17 -39.07 -6.82
N ALA A 660 6.31 -38.28 -6.16
CA ALA A 660 5.16 -38.77 -5.40
C ALA A 660 3.85 -38.25 -5.98
N GLY A 661 2.90 -39.15 -6.22
CA GLY A 661 1.52 -38.82 -6.62
C GLY A 661 0.57 -38.64 -5.43
N MET A 662 -0.72 -38.45 -5.70
CA MET A 662 -1.72 -38.26 -4.64
C MET A 662 -2.18 -39.60 -4.02
N GLY A 663 -1.65 -39.92 -2.85
CA GLY A 663 -2.13 -41.02 -2.00
C GLY A 663 -3.31 -40.63 -1.11
N ALA A 664 -3.76 -41.55 -0.25
CA ALA A 664 -4.80 -41.27 0.75
C ALA A 664 -4.44 -40.11 1.68
N TRP A 665 -3.16 -40.00 2.00
CA TRP A 665 -2.58 -38.91 2.78
C TRP A 665 -1.56 -38.16 1.92
N TRP A 666 -1.93 -36.97 1.45
CA TRP A 666 -1.03 -36.08 0.71
C TRP A 666 -0.46 -35.01 1.64
N ARG A 667 0.83 -34.68 1.50
CA ARG A 667 1.52 -33.63 2.27
C ARG A 667 2.44 -32.84 1.37
N HIS A 668 2.46 -31.53 1.57
CA HIS A 668 3.42 -30.59 1.02
C HIS A 668 4.12 -29.88 2.19
N ALA A 669 5.45 -29.93 2.22
CA ALA A 669 6.25 -29.41 3.34
C ALA A 669 6.60 -27.92 3.21
N GLY A 670 6.25 -27.28 2.09
CA GLY A 670 6.75 -25.95 1.74
C GLY A 670 8.19 -26.00 1.22
N LEU A 671 8.58 -25.01 0.40
CA LEU A 671 9.94 -24.85 -0.09
C LEU A 671 10.71 -23.87 0.78
N ALA A 672 11.93 -24.22 1.18
CA ALA A 672 12.82 -23.30 1.88
C ALA A 672 13.36 -22.25 0.89
N LEU A 673 12.91 -21.00 1.04
CA LEU A 673 13.37 -19.88 0.21
C LEU A 673 14.63 -19.22 0.79
N GLY A 674 14.94 -19.46 2.06
CA GLY A 674 16.12 -18.86 2.71
C GLY A 674 15.99 -17.36 2.99
N LEU A 675 14.80 -16.79 2.79
CA LEU A 675 14.41 -15.47 3.25
C LEU A 675 12.94 -15.46 3.68
N GLY A 676 12.60 -14.53 4.57
CA GLY A 676 11.22 -14.28 4.98
C GLY A 676 10.45 -13.54 3.89
N GLY A 677 9.15 -13.79 3.84
CA GLY A 677 8.26 -13.21 2.86
C GLY A 677 6.85 -12.97 3.36
N VAL A 678 6.07 -12.34 2.51
CA VAL A 678 4.64 -12.06 2.73
C VAL A 678 3.81 -12.60 1.57
N ASN A 679 2.49 -12.64 1.74
CA ASN A 679 1.52 -13.02 0.70
C ASN A 679 1.82 -14.40 0.09
N ASP A 680 1.88 -15.41 0.95
CA ASP A 680 2.13 -16.78 0.54
C ASP A 680 0.82 -17.51 0.25
N GLN A 681 0.67 -18.05 -0.95
CA GLN A 681 -0.53 -18.72 -1.39
C GLN A 681 -0.18 -20.10 -1.94
N LEU A 682 -0.86 -21.12 -1.44
CA LEU A 682 -0.72 -22.50 -1.88
C LEU A 682 -2.03 -22.96 -2.52
N THR A 683 -1.95 -23.44 -3.75
CA THR A 683 -3.07 -24.00 -4.51
C THR A 683 -2.81 -25.47 -4.80
N LEU A 684 -3.75 -26.34 -4.46
CA LEU A 684 -3.72 -27.76 -4.76
C LEU A 684 -4.86 -28.12 -5.73
N ASN A 685 -4.50 -28.65 -6.89
CA ASN A 685 -5.43 -29.23 -7.85
C ASN A 685 -5.67 -30.71 -7.48
N VAL A 686 -6.86 -31.01 -6.94
CA VAL A 686 -7.23 -32.37 -6.53
C VAL A 686 -7.75 -33.16 -7.74
N PRO A 687 -7.20 -34.36 -8.03
CA PRO A 687 -7.69 -35.22 -9.10
C PRO A 687 -9.17 -35.54 -8.99
N ALA A 688 -9.87 -35.61 -10.13
CA ALA A 688 -11.32 -35.79 -10.19
C ALA A 688 -11.82 -37.16 -9.69
N ASP A 689 -10.95 -38.16 -9.63
CA ASP A 689 -11.24 -39.49 -9.12
C ASP A 689 -11.16 -39.59 -7.58
N ARG A 690 -10.95 -38.46 -6.88
CA ARG A 690 -10.75 -38.43 -5.42
C ARG A 690 -11.70 -37.47 -4.73
N ILE A 691 -12.07 -37.85 -3.51
CA ILE A 691 -12.94 -37.08 -2.62
C ILE A 691 -12.11 -36.55 -1.45
N VAL A 692 -12.17 -35.24 -1.22
CA VAL A 692 -11.47 -34.57 -0.12
C VAL A 692 -12.21 -34.78 1.18
N LEU A 693 -11.65 -35.57 2.10
CA LEU A 693 -12.26 -35.88 3.39
C LEU A 693 -11.83 -34.91 4.47
N ALA A 694 -10.56 -34.54 4.53
CA ALA A 694 -10.05 -33.55 5.48
C ALA A 694 -8.85 -32.81 4.91
N VAL A 695 -8.61 -31.61 5.42
CA VAL A 695 -7.56 -30.71 4.96
C VAL A 695 -6.95 -30.02 6.17
N GLY A 696 -5.67 -29.65 6.06
CA GLY A 696 -5.03 -28.78 7.03
C GLY A 696 -3.79 -28.11 6.44
N GLY A 697 -3.34 -27.03 7.09
CA GLY A 697 -2.32 -26.13 6.58
C GLY A 697 -2.40 -24.79 7.33
N PRO A 698 -2.05 -23.67 6.68
CA PRO A 698 -2.26 -22.33 7.22
C PRO A 698 -3.69 -22.09 7.73
N LEU A 699 -3.82 -21.19 8.71
CA LEU A 699 -5.10 -20.85 9.37
C LEU A 699 -6.19 -20.42 8.38
N ILE A 700 -5.80 -19.75 7.30
CA ILE A 700 -6.70 -19.35 6.23
C ILE A 700 -6.56 -20.35 5.09
N GLY A 701 -7.58 -21.19 4.94
CA GLY A 701 -7.56 -22.27 3.96
C GLY A 701 -8.93 -22.90 3.73
N PRO A 702 -8.99 -23.96 2.90
CA PRO A 702 -10.20 -24.71 2.60
C PRO A 702 -10.78 -25.35 3.86
N ALA A 703 -12.10 -25.55 3.83
CA ALA A 703 -12.88 -26.14 4.88
C ALA A 703 -13.85 -27.17 4.29
N VAL A 704 -13.87 -28.38 4.86
CA VAL A 704 -14.80 -29.44 4.46
C VAL A 704 -16.05 -29.33 5.35
N LEU A 705 -17.06 -28.60 4.88
CA LEU A 705 -18.18 -28.13 5.72
C LEU A 705 -19.12 -29.23 6.22
N ILE A 706 -19.12 -30.41 5.58
CA ILE A 706 -20.01 -31.51 5.93
C ILE A 706 -19.81 -31.96 7.39
N TRP A 707 -18.58 -31.94 7.92
CA TRP A 707 -18.29 -32.48 9.25
C TRP A 707 -19.04 -31.75 10.36
N GLY A 708 -19.15 -30.42 10.29
CA GLY A 708 -19.90 -29.65 11.27
C GLY A 708 -21.40 -29.97 11.25
N ALA A 709 -21.97 -30.18 10.06
CA ALA A 709 -23.36 -30.61 9.93
C ALA A 709 -23.56 -32.07 10.39
N LEU A 710 -22.62 -32.95 10.03
CA LEU A 710 -22.66 -34.37 10.36
C LEU A 710 -22.58 -34.59 11.87
N VAL A 711 -21.72 -33.87 12.60
CA VAL A 711 -21.65 -33.96 14.08
C VAL A 711 -23.00 -33.63 14.72
N ILE A 712 -23.66 -32.54 14.29
CA ILE A 712 -24.98 -32.16 14.81
C ILE A 712 -26.04 -33.18 14.41
N ALA A 713 -26.05 -33.64 13.15
CA ALA A 713 -27.00 -34.65 12.68
C ALA A 713 -26.85 -35.99 13.42
N LEU A 714 -25.61 -36.43 13.69
CA LEU A 714 -25.32 -37.63 14.47
C LEU A 714 -25.74 -37.47 15.94
N ALA A 715 -25.51 -36.31 16.54
CA ALA A 715 -26.00 -36.01 17.88
C ALA A 715 -27.53 -36.08 17.93
N LEU A 716 -28.24 -35.46 16.97
CA LEU A 716 -29.69 -35.56 16.86
C LEU A 716 -30.14 -37.02 16.69
N ALA A 717 -29.51 -37.78 15.79
CA ALA A 717 -29.82 -39.20 15.58
C ALA A 717 -29.64 -40.04 16.85
N TRP A 718 -28.68 -39.69 17.70
CA TRP A 718 -28.44 -40.39 18.96
C TRP A 718 -29.44 -40.03 20.07
N PHE A 719 -29.83 -38.75 20.17
CA PHE A 719 -30.64 -38.22 21.27
C PHE A 719 -32.15 -38.12 20.96
N ALA A 720 -32.54 -37.78 19.74
CA ALA A 720 -33.95 -37.60 19.34
C ALA A 720 -34.85 -38.83 19.54
N PRO A 721 -34.39 -40.09 19.34
CA PRO A 721 -35.25 -41.28 19.53
C PRO A 721 -35.73 -41.49 20.97
N ARG A 722 -35.21 -40.73 21.96
CA ARG A 722 -35.65 -40.84 23.36
C ARG A 722 -37.11 -40.43 23.57
N GLY A 723 -37.65 -39.47 22.80
CA GLY A 723 -39.04 -38.99 22.93
C GLY A 723 -40.08 -39.74 22.07
N LEU A 724 -39.62 -40.69 21.25
CA LEU A 724 -40.43 -41.39 20.25
C LEU A 724 -40.53 -42.89 20.60
N GLU A 725 -41.25 -43.21 21.67
CA GLU A 725 -41.37 -44.58 22.20
C GLU A 725 -41.89 -45.59 21.16
N GLY A 726 -42.79 -45.16 20.25
CA GLY A 726 -43.32 -45.99 19.16
C GLY A 726 -42.32 -46.32 18.04
N LEU A 727 -41.19 -45.61 17.96
CA LEU A 727 -40.14 -45.80 16.96
C LEU A 727 -38.98 -46.70 17.44
N ARG A 728 -38.88 -46.95 18.75
CA ARG A 728 -37.75 -47.71 19.37
C ARG A 728 -37.63 -49.16 18.87
N GLY A 729 -38.73 -49.79 18.44
CA GLY A 729 -38.74 -51.17 17.91
C GLY A 729 -38.39 -51.31 16.42
N LEU A 730 -38.44 -50.20 15.65
CA LEU A 730 -38.22 -50.21 14.19
C LEU A 730 -36.88 -49.59 13.79
N MET A 731 -36.54 -48.44 14.39
CA MET A 731 -35.27 -47.74 14.17
C MET A 731 -34.57 -47.51 15.52
N GLY A 732 -33.68 -48.43 15.89
CA GLY A 732 -32.75 -48.20 16.98
C GLY A 732 -31.77 -47.06 16.66
N ARG A 733 -31.00 -46.62 17.68
CA ARG A 733 -29.91 -45.63 17.51
C ARG A 733 -28.96 -45.95 16.34
N PRO A 734 -28.48 -47.20 16.13
CA PRO A 734 -27.58 -47.47 15.01
C PRO A 734 -28.24 -47.30 13.64
N ALA A 735 -29.54 -47.61 13.49
CA ALA A 735 -30.25 -47.41 12.23
C ALA A 735 -30.41 -45.92 11.89
N TRP A 736 -30.63 -45.07 12.90
CA TRP A 736 -30.64 -43.61 12.72
C TRP A 736 -29.26 -43.08 12.31
N VAL A 737 -28.20 -43.58 12.94
CA VAL A 737 -26.83 -43.21 12.58
C VAL A 737 -26.50 -43.64 11.14
N LEU A 738 -26.86 -44.86 10.74
CA LEU A 738 -26.68 -45.34 9.36
C LEU A 738 -27.48 -44.54 8.34
N LEU A 739 -28.72 -44.15 8.66
CA LEU A 739 -29.53 -43.28 7.80
C LEU A 739 -28.85 -41.92 7.61
N VAL A 740 -28.39 -41.28 8.69
CA VAL A 740 -27.67 -40.01 8.62
C VAL A 740 -26.39 -40.14 7.80
N LEU A 741 -25.61 -41.19 8.01
CA LEU A 741 -24.31 -41.37 7.35
C LEU A 741 -24.43 -41.52 5.83
N GLY A 742 -25.51 -42.12 5.32
CA GLY A 742 -25.73 -42.25 3.88
C GLY A 742 -26.46 -41.06 3.23
N VAL A 743 -27.36 -40.39 3.96
CA VAL A 743 -28.14 -39.26 3.40
C VAL A 743 -27.40 -37.92 3.52
N ALA A 744 -26.79 -37.64 4.68
CA ALA A 744 -26.23 -36.32 4.98
C ALA A 744 -25.11 -35.88 4.01
N PRO A 745 -24.17 -36.75 3.57
CA PRO A 745 -23.14 -36.36 2.60
C PRO A 745 -23.67 -35.97 1.22
N VAL A 746 -24.91 -36.35 0.91
CA VAL A 746 -25.56 -36.05 -0.37
C VAL A 746 -26.52 -34.86 -0.24
N SER A 747 -27.38 -34.86 0.78
CA SER A 747 -28.37 -33.81 0.98
C SER A 747 -28.86 -33.70 2.43
N LEU A 748 -28.56 -32.56 3.06
CA LEU A 748 -29.08 -32.24 4.40
C LEU A 748 -30.59 -31.97 4.39
N SER A 749 -31.14 -31.43 3.29
CA SER A 749 -32.58 -31.20 3.16
C SER A 749 -33.35 -32.51 3.04
N ALA A 750 -32.84 -33.49 2.30
CA ALA A 750 -33.41 -34.83 2.23
C ALA A 750 -33.45 -35.51 3.61
N LEU A 751 -32.38 -35.35 4.41
CA LEU A 751 -32.37 -35.85 5.79
C LEU A 751 -33.47 -35.20 6.65
N ALA A 752 -33.67 -33.89 6.54
CA ALA A 752 -34.71 -33.17 7.27
C ALA A 752 -36.12 -33.63 6.85
N VAL A 753 -36.35 -33.85 5.55
CA VAL A 753 -37.62 -34.38 5.03
C VAL A 753 -37.93 -35.75 5.59
N LEU A 754 -36.94 -36.65 5.64
CA LEU A 754 -37.09 -37.99 6.18
C LEU A 754 -37.32 -37.97 7.68
N ALA A 755 -36.56 -37.17 8.43
CA ALA A 755 -36.78 -36.99 9.86
C ALA A 755 -38.21 -36.45 10.15
N GLY A 756 -38.66 -35.46 9.36
CA GLY A 756 -40.01 -34.91 9.42
C GLY A 756 -41.08 -35.94 9.08
N TRP A 757 -40.84 -36.81 8.11
CA TRP A 757 -41.75 -37.89 7.72
C TRP A 757 -41.95 -38.90 8.86
N PHE A 758 -40.86 -39.39 9.47
CA PHE A 758 -40.94 -40.29 10.63
C PHE A 758 -41.66 -39.63 11.82
N ALA A 759 -41.34 -38.38 12.11
CA ALA A 759 -41.98 -37.63 13.19
C ALA A 759 -43.48 -37.39 12.92
N GLY A 760 -43.85 -37.05 11.68
CA GLY A 760 -45.23 -36.80 11.26
C GLY A 760 -46.11 -38.05 11.36
N LEU A 761 -45.60 -39.22 10.95
CA LEU A 761 -46.31 -40.50 11.08
C LEU A 761 -46.49 -40.93 12.54
N GLU A 762 -45.47 -40.78 13.38
CA GLU A 762 -45.58 -41.06 14.82
C GLU A 762 -46.53 -40.08 15.52
N ALA A 763 -46.52 -38.80 15.14
CA ALA A 763 -47.48 -37.81 15.63
C ALA A 763 -48.91 -38.18 15.22
N ARG A 764 -49.11 -38.64 13.97
CA ARG A 764 -50.42 -39.14 13.49
C ARG A 764 -50.88 -40.36 14.26
N ARG A 765 -49.98 -41.29 14.59
CA ARG A 765 -50.29 -42.46 15.41
C ARG A 765 -50.76 -42.07 16.81
N ARG A 766 -50.09 -41.11 17.46
CA ARG A 766 -50.45 -40.60 18.80
C ARG A 766 -51.75 -39.79 18.81
N TRP A 767 -51.99 -39.03 17.75
CA TRP A 767 -53.22 -38.25 17.60
C TRP A 767 -54.44 -39.15 17.35
N ALA A 768 -54.25 -40.36 16.80
CA ALA A 768 -55.28 -41.38 16.56
C ALA A 768 -56.55 -40.87 15.81
N GLY A 769 -56.48 -39.73 15.12
CA GLY A 769 -57.58 -39.16 14.33
C GLY A 769 -58.60 -38.35 15.12
N HIS A 770 -58.27 -37.81 16.30
CA HIS A 770 -59.21 -36.99 17.10
C HIS A 770 -59.42 -35.59 16.50
N GLY A 771 -60.52 -35.35 15.76
CA GLY A 771 -60.85 -34.01 15.24
C GLY A 771 -61.96 -33.99 14.21
N THR A 772 -62.23 -32.80 13.64
CA THR A 772 -63.24 -32.64 12.58
C THR A 772 -62.84 -33.40 11.31
N ARG A 773 -63.83 -33.76 10.49
CA ARG A 773 -63.62 -34.48 9.23
C ARG A 773 -62.65 -33.74 8.30
N ALA A 774 -62.81 -32.43 8.17
CA ALA A 774 -61.94 -31.59 7.34
C ALA A 774 -60.48 -31.64 7.81
N LEU A 775 -60.23 -31.49 9.12
CA LEU A 775 -58.88 -31.56 9.68
C LEU A 775 -58.23 -32.94 9.44
N ARG A 776 -59.01 -34.04 9.60
CA ARG A 776 -58.54 -35.40 9.31
C ARG A 776 -58.14 -35.57 7.84
N SER A 777 -58.98 -35.13 6.91
CA SER A 777 -58.70 -35.22 5.47
C SER A 777 -57.47 -34.38 5.07
N VAL A 778 -57.32 -33.17 5.61
CA VAL A 778 -56.15 -32.32 5.33
C VAL A 778 -54.86 -32.95 5.85
N VAL A 779 -54.86 -33.47 7.08
CA VAL A 779 -53.69 -34.14 7.66
C VAL A 779 -53.33 -35.40 6.85
N GLN A 780 -54.31 -36.19 6.41
CA GLN A 780 -54.06 -37.39 5.60
C GLN A 780 -53.51 -37.06 4.22
N LEU A 781 -54.11 -36.09 3.51
CA LEU A 781 -53.60 -35.62 2.22
C LEU A 781 -52.18 -35.05 2.36
N GLY A 782 -51.94 -34.27 3.42
CA GLY A 782 -50.62 -33.72 3.74
C GLY A 782 -49.57 -34.81 3.98
N LEU A 783 -49.91 -35.88 4.72
CA LEU A 783 -49.01 -37.01 4.96
C LEU A 783 -48.74 -37.83 3.69
N VAL A 784 -49.73 -37.99 2.80
CA VAL A 784 -49.53 -38.64 1.49
C VAL A 784 -48.56 -37.81 0.65
N LEU A 785 -48.78 -36.50 0.55
CA LEU A 785 -47.89 -35.59 -0.19
C LEU A 785 -46.48 -35.58 0.40
N TRP A 786 -46.35 -35.56 1.74
CA TRP A 786 -45.05 -35.64 2.41
C TRP A 786 -44.35 -36.99 2.16
N THR A 787 -45.12 -38.09 2.07
CA THR A 787 -44.58 -39.42 1.74
C THR A 787 -44.04 -39.44 0.31
N LEU A 788 -44.75 -38.86 -0.66
CA LEU A 788 -44.26 -38.71 -2.03
C LEU A 788 -42.97 -37.87 -2.08
N PHE A 789 -42.91 -36.79 -1.29
CA PHE A 789 -41.71 -35.97 -1.19
C PHE A 789 -40.53 -36.72 -0.56
N ALA A 790 -40.78 -37.51 0.49
CA ALA A 790 -39.77 -38.36 1.11
C ALA A 790 -39.24 -39.45 0.16
N ILE A 791 -40.11 -40.07 -0.65
CA ILE A 791 -39.70 -41.02 -1.70
C ILE A 791 -38.85 -40.31 -2.75
N GLY A 792 -39.28 -39.14 -3.23
CA GLY A 792 -38.52 -38.34 -4.19
C GLY A 792 -37.13 -37.96 -3.66
N ALA A 793 -37.05 -37.53 -2.40
CA ALA A 793 -35.79 -37.20 -1.73
C ALA A 793 -34.86 -38.42 -1.60
N LEU A 794 -35.39 -39.60 -1.28
CA LEU A 794 -34.59 -40.84 -1.22
C LEU A 794 -34.06 -41.25 -2.59
N LEU A 795 -34.91 -41.20 -3.63
CA LEU A 795 -34.49 -41.53 -5.00
C LEU A 795 -33.40 -40.57 -5.49
N ASP A 796 -33.52 -39.28 -5.18
CA ASP A 796 -32.50 -38.29 -5.50
C ASP A 796 -31.18 -38.54 -4.77
N VAL A 797 -31.23 -38.90 -3.48
CA VAL A 797 -30.05 -39.29 -2.69
C VAL A 797 -29.39 -40.54 -3.28
N LEU A 798 -30.15 -41.54 -3.70
CA LEU A 798 -29.59 -42.75 -4.32
C LEU A 798 -28.95 -42.44 -5.68
N ARG A 799 -29.63 -41.64 -6.52
CA ARG A 799 -29.13 -41.23 -7.84
C ARG A 799 -27.82 -40.47 -7.70
N THR A 800 -27.80 -39.44 -6.87
CA THR A 800 -26.64 -38.58 -6.67
C THR A 800 -25.52 -39.32 -5.94
N GLY A 801 -25.86 -40.17 -4.97
CA GLY A 801 -24.90 -40.96 -4.19
C GLY A 801 -24.17 -42.05 -4.98
N LEU A 802 -24.85 -42.74 -5.92
CA LEU A 802 -24.25 -43.83 -6.70
C LEU A 802 -23.57 -43.34 -7.99
N LEU A 803 -24.17 -42.36 -8.68
CA LEU A 803 -23.72 -41.92 -10.00
C LEU A 803 -22.96 -40.58 -9.96
N GLY A 804 -23.21 -39.73 -8.97
CA GLY A 804 -22.61 -38.40 -8.85
C GLY A 804 -21.28 -38.35 -8.10
N TYR A 805 -20.77 -37.13 -7.94
CA TYR A 805 -19.67 -36.80 -7.03
C TYR A 805 -20.29 -36.31 -5.70
N PRO A 806 -19.90 -36.86 -4.54
CA PRO A 806 -20.38 -36.35 -3.27
C PRO A 806 -19.76 -34.99 -3.01
N ASP A 807 -20.54 -33.93 -3.15
CA ASP A 807 -20.11 -32.61 -2.72
C ASP A 807 -20.12 -32.55 -1.19
N LEU A 808 -18.94 -32.73 -0.59
CA LEU A 808 -18.73 -32.58 0.86
C LEU A 808 -18.75 -31.11 1.31
N LEU A 809 -19.22 -30.22 0.45
CA LEU A 809 -19.37 -28.79 0.64
C LEU A 809 -18.02 -28.19 1.00
N VAL A 810 -17.04 -28.38 0.11
CA VAL A 810 -15.73 -27.74 0.29
C VAL A 810 -15.88 -26.25 0.01
N ALA A 811 -15.56 -25.44 1.02
CA ALA A 811 -15.62 -23.98 0.94
C ALA A 811 -14.33 -23.36 1.44
N GLY A 812 -14.22 -22.04 1.33
CA GLY A 812 -13.03 -21.27 1.70
C GLY A 812 -12.56 -20.39 0.56
N PRO A 813 -11.52 -19.58 0.76
CA PRO A 813 -11.08 -18.58 -0.20
C PRO A 813 -10.75 -19.21 -1.57
N GLY A 814 -11.58 -18.94 -2.58
CA GLY A 814 -11.45 -19.51 -3.92
C GLY A 814 -11.42 -21.05 -4.00
N SER A 815 -11.85 -21.76 -2.95
CA SER A 815 -11.70 -23.22 -2.83
C SER A 815 -12.99 -23.96 -3.21
N ASN A 816 -12.85 -25.14 -3.80
CA ASN A 816 -13.93 -26.08 -4.14
C ASN A 816 -13.41 -27.54 -4.05
N SER A 817 -14.21 -28.52 -4.47
CA SER A 817 -13.86 -29.94 -4.39
C SER A 817 -12.58 -30.34 -5.16
N HIS A 818 -12.20 -29.58 -6.19
CA HIS A 818 -11.06 -29.87 -7.06
C HIS A 818 -9.92 -28.84 -6.92
N LEU A 819 -10.17 -27.72 -6.25
CA LEU A 819 -9.21 -26.64 -6.08
C LEU A 819 -9.17 -26.23 -4.62
N LEU A 820 -8.05 -26.44 -3.94
CA LEU A 820 -7.89 -26.11 -2.53
C LEU A 820 -6.84 -25.01 -2.38
N ASN A 821 -7.21 -23.88 -1.77
CA ASN A 821 -6.31 -22.73 -1.62
C ASN A 821 -6.08 -22.38 -0.15
N TRP A 822 -4.81 -22.32 0.24
CA TRP A 822 -4.36 -21.80 1.52
C TRP A 822 -3.62 -20.49 1.33
N THR A 823 -3.71 -19.60 2.31
CA THR A 823 -2.99 -18.32 2.33
C THR A 823 -2.34 -18.10 3.69
N SER A 824 -1.09 -17.63 3.70
CA SER A 824 -0.37 -17.16 4.88
C SER A 824 0.05 -15.71 4.66
N ASP A 825 -0.10 -14.89 5.69
CA ASP A 825 0.26 -13.47 5.66
C ASP A 825 1.78 -13.29 5.59
N ARG A 826 2.50 -14.10 6.36
CA ARG A 826 3.94 -14.07 6.53
C ARG A 826 4.51 -15.47 6.67
N PHE A 827 5.77 -15.61 6.29
CA PHE A 827 6.59 -16.77 6.61
C PHE A 827 8.05 -16.36 6.79
N ALA A 828 8.80 -17.15 7.55
CA ALA A 828 10.18 -16.83 7.91
C ALA A 828 11.21 -17.46 6.96
N GLU A 829 11.06 -18.74 6.64
CA GLU A 829 12.02 -19.46 5.79
C GLU A 829 11.36 -20.39 4.76
N HIS A 830 10.21 -20.97 5.10
CA HIS A 830 9.52 -21.95 4.28
C HIS A 830 8.17 -21.41 3.83
N THR A 831 7.81 -21.66 2.56
CA THR A 831 6.44 -21.44 2.10
C THR A 831 5.44 -22.36 2.82
N ALA A 832 4.16 -22.13 2.60
CA ALA A 832 3.05 -22.76 3.28
C ALA A 832 3.09 -24.28 3.07
N GLY A 833 3.15 -25.02 4.18
CA GLY A 833 2.94 -26.46 4.19
C GLY A 833 1.46 -26.81 4.39
N ALA A 834 0.97 -27.83 3.69
CA ALA A 834 -0.40 -28.31 3.83
C ALA A 834 -0.49 -29.83 3.70
N TRP A 835 -1.63 -30.37 4.11
CA TRP A 835 -1.98 -31.78 3.94
C TRP A 835 -3.43 -31.93 3.53
N CYS A 836 -3.70 -32.99 2.78
CA CYS A 836 -5.02 -33.37 2.32
C CYS A 836 -5.21 -34.86 2.55
N PHE A 837 -6.25 -35.21 3.31
CA PHE A 837 -6.73 -36.57 3.46
C PHE A 837 -7.88 -36.78 2.49
N SER A 838 -7.75 -37.76 1.61
CA SER A 838 -8.69 -37.99 0.51
C SER A 838 -8.82 -39.47 0.18
N ALA A 839 -10.00 -39.85 -0.29
CA ALA A 839 -10.31 -41.23 -0.66
C ALA A 839 -10.61 -41.35 -2.16
N PRO A 840 -10.28 -42.49 -2.79
CA PRO A 840 -10.74 -42.78 -4.14
C PRO A 840 -12.27 -42.79 -4.24
N LEU A 841 -12.82 -42.27 -5.33
CA LEU A 841 -14.26 -42.16 -5.56
C LEU A 841 -14.97 -43.53 -5.56
N TRP A 842 -14.28 -44.59 -5.99
CA TRP A 842 -14.85 -45.94 -5.98
C TRP A 842 -15.16 -46.45 -4.56
N LEU A 843 -14.36 -46.04 -3.55
CA LEU A 843 -14.57 -46.46 -2.16
C LEU A 843 -15.88 -45.87 -1.61
N TYR A 844 -16.14 -44.61 -1.93
CA TYR A 844 -17.41 -43.96 -1.60
C TYR A 844 -18.59 -44.64 -2.31
N ARG A 845 -18.47 -44.93 -3.61
CA ARG A 845 -19.53 -45.63 -4.36
C ARG A 845 -19.82 -47.03 -3.80
N ALA A 846 -18.79 -47.77 -3.38
CA ALA A 846 -18.95 -49.07 -2.72
C ALA A 846 -19.68 -48.93 -1.37
N ALA A 847 -19.32 -47.92 -0.56
CA ALA A 847 -20.01 -47.64 0.69
C ALA A 847 -21.49 -47.23 0.48
N MET A 848 -21.76 -46.39 -0.52
CA MET A 848 -23.12 -45.98 -0.89
C MET A 848 -23.95 -47.15 -1.43
N LEU A 849 -23.35 -48.08 -2.16
CA LEU A 849 -24.01 -49.30 -2.61
C LEU A 849 -24.39 -50.19 -1.42
N ALA A 850 -23.46 -50.42 -0.48
CA ALA A 850 -23.74 -51.17 0.73
C ALA A 850 -24.85 -50.52 1.57
N TRP A 851 -24.83 -49.19 1.67
CA TRP A 851 -25.88 -48.42 2.33
C TRP A 851 -27.23 -48.52 1.63
N ALA A 852 -27.27 -48.45 0.29
CA ALA A 852 -28.50 -48.58 -0.49
C ALA A 852 -29.13 -49.98 -0.33
N LEU A 853 -28.32 -51.04 -0.28
CA LEU A 853 -28.78 -52.41 0.00
C LEU A 853 -29.40 -52.52 1.40
N TRP A 854 -28.75 -51.94 2.42
CA TRP A 854 -29.31 -51.86 3.76
C TRP A 854 -30.62 -51.08 3.82
N LEU A 855 -30.69 -49.94 3.12
CA LEU A 855 -31.87 -49.11 3.03
C LEU A 855 -33.03 -49.87 2.38
N ALA A 856 -32.78 -50.60 1.28
CA ALA A 856 -33.79 -51.40 0.59
C ALA A 856 -34.39 -52.47 1.52
N ALA A 857 -33.56 -53.19 2.28
CA ALA A 857 -34.01 -54.16 3.27
C ALA A 857 -34.80 -53.50 4.42
N SER A 858 -34.39 -52.30 4.84
CA SER A 858 -35.04 -51.54 5.92
C SER A 858 -36.39 -50.95 5.49
N LEU A 859 -36.52 -50.50 4.23
CA LEU A 859 -37.74 -49.92 3.67
C LEU A 859 -38.92 -50.90 3.71
N LEU A 860 -38.70 -52.20 3.50
CA LEU A 860 -39.74 -53.22 3.61
C LEU A 860 -40.41 -53.21 5.00
N ARG A 861 -39.62 -53.01 6.05
CA ARG A 861 -40.13 -52.88 7.42
C ARG A 861 -40.79 -51.52 7.65
N TRP A 862 -40.23 -50.45 7.07
CA TRP A 862 -40.73 -49.09 7.25
C TRP A 862 -42.08 -48.86 6.58
N VAL A 863 -42.33 -49.45 5.41
CA VAL A 863 -43.61 -49.35 4.71
C VAL A 863 -44.74 -49.98 5.54
N GLY A 864 -44.52 -51.17 6.11
CA GLY A 864 -45.49 -51.82 6.99
C GLY A 864 -45.80 -50.99 8.24
N TRP A 865 -44.76 -50.41 8.87
CA TRP A 865 -44.95 -49.52 10.00
C TRP A 865 -45.65 -48.21 9.63
N ALA A 866 -45.26 -47.58 8.51
CA ALA A 866 -45.86 -46.34 8.04
C ALA A 866 -47.35 -46.53 7.74
N TRP A 867 -47.72 -47.66 7.12
CA TRP A 867 -49.12 -48.01 6.90
C TRP A 867 -49.89 -48.20 8.21
N ALA A 868 -49.29 -48.86 9.22
CA ALA A 868 -49.91 -49.02 10.53
C ALA A 868 -50.11 -47.66 11.24
N CYS A 869 -49.15 -46.73 11.12
CA CYS A 869 -49.26 -45.38 11.66
C CYS A 869 -50.32 -44.54 10.93
N PHE A 870 -50.40 -44.66 9.60
CA PHE A 870 -51.36 -43.95 8.76
C PHE A 870 -52.80 -44.44 9.01
N SER A 871 -52.99 -45.75 9.15
CA SER A 871 -54.29 -46.41 9.37
C SER A 871 -54.73 -46.47 10.83
N ALA A 872 -53.93 -45.97 11.79
CA ALA A 872 -54.29 -45.95 13.20
C ALA A 872 -55.61 -45.17 13.44
N GLY A 873 -56.62 -45.87 13.97
CA GLY A 873 -58.00 -45.38 14.12
C GLY A 873 -58.81 -45.62 12.84
N GLU A 874 -58.86 -44.62 11.96
CA GLU A 874 -59.46 -44.70 10.62
C GLU A 874 -58.52 -44.09 9.58
N ALA A 875 -58.28 -44.81 8.46
CA ALA A 875 -57.39 -44.38 7.38
C ALA A 875 -57.99 -43.28 6.48
N TRP A 876 -59.31 -43.20 6.38
CA TRP A 876 -60.05 -42.12 5.71
C TRP A 876 -61.39 -41.92 6.44
N PRO A 877 -61.86 -40.68 6.64
CA PRO A 877 -63.14 -40.45 7.30
C PRO A 877 -64.29 -40.95 6.42
N GLY A 878 -64.91 -42.06 6.83
CA GLY A 878 -66.08 -42.64 6.18
C GLY A 878 -67.23 -41.63 6.06
N ARG A 879 -68.06 -41.77 5.03
CA ARG A 879 -69.36 -41.08 4.99
C ARG A 879 -70.19 -41.65 6.15
N ALA A 880 -70.66 -40.80 7.07
CA ALA A 880 -71.66 -41.21 8.04
C ALA A 880 -72.82 -41.85 7.27
N ALA A 881 -73.07 -43.14 7.50
CA ALA A 881 -74.28 -43.75 7.02
C ALA A 881 -75.43 -43.02 7.72
N LYS A 882 -76.27 -42.33 6.93
CA LYS A 882 -77.58 -41.88 7.40
C LYS A 882 -78.30 -43.14 7.88
N LEU A 883 -78.56 -43.23 9.18
CA LEU A 883 -79.50 -44.22 9.72
C LEU A 883 -80.81 -44.04 8.95
N ALA A 884 -81.18 -45.06 8.17
CA ALA A 884 -82.49 -45.17 7.59
C ALA A 884 -83.45 -45.45 8.75
N GLU A 885 -84.30 -44.47 9.01
CA GLU A 885 -85.46 -44.56 9.90
C GLU A 885 -86.38 -45.65 9.33
N THR A 886 -86.39 -46.82 9.96
CA THR A 886 -87.32 -47.90 9.63
C THR A 886 -88.72 -47.49 10.07
N VAL A 887 -89.54 -47.13 9.09
CA VAL A 887 -91.00 -47.01 9.23
C VAL A 887 -91.53 -48.38 9.62
N VAL A 888 -92.16 -48.46 10.80
CA VAL A 888 -92.97 -49.59 11.26
C VAL A 888 -94.32 -49.48 10.57
N GLU A 889 -94.63 -50.44 9.69
CA GLU A 889 -95.94 -50.61 9.09
C GLU A 889 -96.67 -51.72 9.86
N ASP A 890 -97.73 -51.34 10.58
CA ASP A 890 -98.62 -52.24 11.31
C ASP A 890 -99.43 -53.10 10.33
N THR A 891 -99.48 -54.41 10.55
CA THR A 891 -100.55 -55.28 10.03
C THR A 891 -100.87 -56.37 11.06
N PRO A 892 -102.14 -56.53 11.48
CA PRO A 892 -102.54 -57.47 12.54
C PRO A 892 -102.66 -58.92 12.04
N PRO A 893 -102.66 -59.91 12.95
CA PRO A 893 -102.63 -61.32 12.59
C PRO A 893 -104.02 -61.81 12.21
N GLY A 894 -104.11 -62.54 11.11
CA GLY A 894 -105.24 -63.41 10.81
C GLY A 894 -104.80 -64.86 10.94
N GLU A 895 -105.49 -65.62 11.80
CA GLU A 895 -105.79 -67.03 11.56
C GLU A 895 -106.93 -67.49 12.49
N GLY A 896 -108.00 -68.04 11.91
CA GLY A 896 -109.01 -68.80 12.63
C GLY A 896 -110.46 -68.66 12.16
N SER A 897 -110.75 -69.26 10.99
CA SER A 897 -112.00 -69.96 10.55
C SER A 897 -112.53 -69.52 9.19
#